data_AF-A0AAE1SAK3-F1
#
_entry.id   AF-A0AAE1SAK3-F1
#
_cell.length_a   1.000
_cell.length_b   1.000
_cell.length_c   1.000
_cell.angle_alpha   90.00
_cell.angle_beta   90.00
_cell.angle_gamma   90.00
#
_symmetry.space_group_name_H-M   'P 1'
#
loop_
_entity.id
_entity.type
_entity.pdbx_description
1 polymer ?
#
loop_
_entity_poly.entity_id
_entity_poly.type
_entity_poly.pdbx_seq_one_letter_code
_entity_poly.pdbx_strand_id
1 'polypeptide(L)'
;MAGSHSRSELHVFHTGDDQRPPTETRESGGVVMSLKKICKICRDEIELKENGEVFVACGECGFPVCRPCYEYERSEGNRSCPQCHTRYKRHKGCPRVAGDDEDDFHDDFEQEFEIKNHHASPNHHHSENGEYNQQHHNAHAAPYNQSVTGSVAGKDLEDEQKESYGDAEWKERVEKWKNRQEKRGLVSKLGDGGNDQADEDDDYLLAEARQPLWRKVPLPSSLISPYRIVIILRLVILGFFFHFRILTPAYDAYPLWIISVICEIWFALSWILDQFPKWSPINRETYLDRLTLRFEREGEPNRLAPVDVFVSTVDPLKEPPIITANTVLSILAVDYPVEKVSCYVSDDGASMLLFDTLAETAEFARRWVPFCKKYSVEPRAPDFYFNEKIDYLKDKVQPTFVKDRRAMKREYEEFKVRINALVAKAQKKPEEGWVMQDGTPWPGNNTRDHPGMIQVYLGSEGALDIEGKELPRLVYVSREKRPGYPHHKKAGAMNALVRVAAVLTNAPFMLNLDCDHYLNNSKAVREAMCFLMDPQIGKKLCYVQFPQRFDGIDRHDRYANRNVVFFDINMKGLDGIQGPVYVGTGCVFNRQALYGYDPPVSEKRPKMTCDCWPSWCCCCCGGSRKPKSKSKKKSIKALLGLGGLYSKKKKTMNGKNYTRKPSGPVFDLEEIEEGLEGYDELEKSSLMSQKNFEKRFGQSPVFIASTLKEDGGLPEGTNPTTLIKEAIHVISCGYEEKTEWGKEIGWIYGSVTEDILTGFKMHCRGWRSVYCCPKRAAFKGSAPINLSDRLHQVLRWALGSVEIFMSRHCPLWYAWGGKLKLLERLAYINTIVYPFTSIALLAYCTLPAVCLLTGKFIVPTLNNFASIWFMALFLSIIVTSVLELRWSGVSIEAWWRNEQFWVIGGVSAHLFAVFQGLLKVLAGVDTNFTVTAKTGEDTEFGELYLFKWTTLLIPPTTLIILNMVGVVAGVSDAINNGYGSWGPLFGKLFFAFWVIVHLYPFLKGLMGRQNRTPTIVVLWSILLASIFSLVWVRIDPFLPKQKGPILKQCGVEC
;
A
#
# COMPACT_ATOMS: atom_id res chain seq x y z
N MET A 1 -5.00 51.23 39.78
CA MET A 1 -5.00 52.70 39.64
C MET A 1 -4.22 53.04 38.38
N ALA A 2 -4.75 53.93 37.52
CA ALA A 2 -4.13 54.48 36.30
C ALA A 2 -3.58 53.47 35.27
N GLY A 3 -3.65 53.69 33.95
CA GLY A 3 -4.13 54.86 33.23
C GLY A 3 -3.30 55.10 31.97
N SER A 4 -3.79 54.60 30.84
CA SER A 4 -3.86 55.26 29.52
C SER A 4 -3.05 56.56 29.31
N HIS A 5 -2.26 56.66 28.23
CA HIS A 5 -2.67 57.46 27.06
C HIS A 5 -1.75 57.33 25.82
N SER A 6 -2.28 57.84 24.70
CA SER A 6 -1.83 57.78 23.31
C SER A 6 -1.42 59.19 22.77
N ARG A 7 -1.19 59.30 21.45
CA ARG A 7 -1.00 60.51 20.58
C ARG A 7 0.46 60.96 20.34
N SER A 8 0.82 61.61 19.20
CA SER A 8 0.03 62.13 18.05
C SER A 8 0.86 62.28 16.75
N GLU A 9 0.15 62.54 15.64
CA GLU A 9 0.62 62.76 14.26
C GLU A 9 1.39 64.09 14.02
N LEU A 10 1.99 64.25 12.83
CA LEU A 10 1.82 65.47 12.01
C LEU A 10 2.06 65.22 10.50
N HIS A 11 1.23 65.87 9.66
CA HIS A 11 1.33 66.01 8.19
C HIS A 11 1.35 67.53 7.82
N VAL A 12 1.15 67.91 6.53
CA VAL A 12 0.91 69.28 5.93
C VAL A 12 2.17 69.91 5.28
N PHE A 13 2.18 70.54 4.09
CA PHE A 13 1.38 70.53 2.82
C PHE A 13 2.19 71.39 1.78
N HIS A 14 2.00 71.21 0.46
CA HIS A 14 1.55 72.28 -0.49
C HIS A 14 1.73 71.97 -2.00
N THR A 15 0.64 72.16 -2.76
CA THR A 15 0.46 72.74 -4.13
C THR A 15 1.62 72.74 -5.15
N GLY A 16 1.40 72.54 -6.47
CA GLY A 16 0.14 72.36 -7.21
C GLY A 16 0.32 72.63 -8.72
N ASP A 17 -0.47 71.93 -9.53
CA ASP A 17 -0.87 72.15 -10.94
C ASP A 17 0.12 72.27 -12.14
N ASP A 18 -0.30 71.50 -13.16
CA ASP A 18 -0.47 71.88 -14.58
C ASP A 18 0.43 71.31 -15.72
N GLN A 19 -0.15 70.30 -16.37
CA GLN A 19 -0.33 70.11 -17.83
C GLN A 19 0.83 69.82 -18.81
N ARG A 20 0.75 68.57 -19.32
CA ARG A 20 1.01 68.06 -20.69
C ARG A 20 2.46 67.89 -21.17
N PRO A 21 2.83 66.67 -21.66
CA PRO A 21 4.11 66.43 -22.32
C PRO A 21 4.07 66.71 -23.82
N PRO A 22 5.24 66.96 -24.44
CA PRO A 22 5.58 66.14 -25.60
C PRO A 22 7.05 65.66 -25.66
N THR A 23 7.22 64.41 -26.11
CA THR A 23 8.34 63.83 -26.91
C THR A 23 9.81 63.89 -26.46
N GLU A 24 10.41 62.68 -26.43
CA GLU A 24 11.79 62.30 -26.83
C GLU A 24 12.99 62.98 -26.14
N THR A 25 13.94 62.26 -25.52
CA THR A 25 14.81 61.28 -26.21
C THR A 25 15.46 60.26 -25.24
N ARG A 26 16.08 59.21 -25.80
CA ARG A 26 16.89 58.18 -25.09
C ARG A 26 18.14 58.81 -24.45
N GLU A 27 18.54 58.34 -23.27
CA GLU A 27 19.70 57.44 -23.16
C GLU A 27 19.78 56.72 -21.80
N SER A 28 20.67 55.72 -21.69
CA SER A 28 20.49 54.53 -20.86
C SER A 28 21.44 54.42 -19.66
N GLY A 29 20.93 53.94 -18.52
CA GLY A 29 21.73 53.53 -17.37
C GLY A 29 20.90 52.81 -16.29
N GLY A 30 20.53 51.55 -16.53
CA GLY A 30 19.68 50.77 -15.62
C GLY A 30 20.39 49.55 -15.01
N VAL A 31 20.50 49.52 -13.69
CA VAL A 31 20.96 48.34 -12.93
C VAL A 31 19.85 47.30 -12.85
N VAL A 32 20.14 46.05 -13.21
CA VAL A 32 19.18 44.93 -13.19
C VAL A 32 19.38 44.07 -11.95
N MET A 33 18.38 43.99 -11.06
CA MET A 33 18.32 42.95 -10.02
C MET A 33 17.96 41.59 -10.65
N SER A 34 18.85 40.61 -10.49
CA SER A 34 18.65 39.23 -10.99
C SER A 34 17.82 38.38 -10.02
N LEU A 35 16.69 37.85 -10.49
CA LEU A 35 15.91 36.84 -9.77
C LEU A 35 16.63 35.47 -9.81
N LYS A 36 17.17 35.05 -8.66
CA LYS A 36 17.78 33.73 -8.47
C LYS A 36 16.80 32.61 -8.84
N LYS A 37 17.23 31.65 -9.68
CA LYS A 37 16.43 30.47 -10.07
C LYS A 37 16.86 29.24 -9.26
N ILE A 38 15.86 28.50 -8.76
CA ILE A 38 16.04 27.30 -7.91
C ILE A 38 15.82 26.02 -8.73
N CYS A 39 16.67 25.02 -8.54
CA CYS A 39 16.60 23.71 -9.15
C CYS A 39 15.34 22.94 -8.72
N LYS A 40 14.55 22.43 -9.66
CA LYS A 40 13.33 21.65 -9.36
C LYS A 40 13.60 20.16 -9.05
N ILE A 41 14.86 19.72 -9.04
CA ILE A 41 15.28 18.36 -8.64
C ILE A 41 15.78 18.35 -7.20
N CYS A 42 16.85 19.08 -6.88
CA CYS A 42 17.43 19.12 -5.53
C CYS A 42 16.94 20.27 -4.63
N ARG A 43 16.38 21.35 -5.21
CA ARG A 43 16.05 22.65 -4.55
C ARG A 43 17.22 23.58 -4.19
N ASP A 44 18.42 23.32 -4.67
CA ASP A 44 19.52 24.29 -4.57
C ASP A 44 19.42 25.40 -5.63
N GLU A 45 20.19 26.47 -5.45
CA GLU A 45 20.32 27.53 -6.45
C GLU A 45 20.97 26.99 -7.74
N ILE A 46 20.57 27.52 -8.90
CA ILE A 46 21.17 27.16 -10.18
C ILE A 46 22.32 28.11 -10.47
N GLU A 47 23.51 27.52 -10.63
CA GLU A 47 24.74 28.20 -11.04
C GLU A 47 24.54 29.11 -12.26
N LEU A 48 25.16 30.29 -12.20
CA LEU A 48 25.37 31.16 -13.34
C LEU A 48 26.56 30.61 -14.13
N LYS A 49 26.44 30.57 -15.46
CA LYS A 49 27.57 30.36 -16.37
C LYS A 49 28.54 31.56 -16.28
N GLU A 50 29.76 31.37 -16.77
CA GLU A 50 30.81 32.39 -16.87
C GLU A 50 30.37 33.68 -17.61
N ASN A 51 29.39 33.59 -18.51
CA ASN A 51 28.81 34.72 -19.22
C ASN A 51 27.66 35.44 -18.47
N GLY A 52 27.40 35.09 -17.21
CA GLY A 52 26.33 35.67 -16.38
C GLY A 52 24.92 35.13 -16.63
N GLU A 53 24.76 34.15 -17.52
CA GLU A 53 23.46 33.52 -17.80
C GLU A 53 23.19 32.30 -16.89
N VAL A 54 21.94 32.10 -16.47
CA VAL A 54 21.56 30.91 -15.68
C VAL A 54 21.73 29.64 -16.53
N PHE A 55 22.30 28.57 -15.96
CA PHE A 55 22.40 27.27 -16.63
C PHE A 55 21.02 26.69 -17.03
N VAL A 56 20.88 26.28 -18.29
CA VAL A 56 19.64 25.71 -18.85
C VAL A 56 19.86 24.26 -19.27
N ALA A 57 19.46 23.32 -18.41
CA ALA A 57 19.62 21.89 -18.66
C ALA A 57 18.88 21.37 -19.91
N CYS A 58 17.63 21.80 -20.12
CA CYS A 58 16.81 21.36 -21.26
C CYS A 58 16.53 22.51 -22.23
N GLY A 59 17.11 22.46 -23.44
CA GLY A 59 16.90 23.48 -24.47
C GLY A 59 15.44 23.61 -24.95
N GLU A 60 14.65 22.53 -24.90
CA GLU A 60 13.25 22.53 -25.38
C GLU A 60 12.29 23.29 -24.47
N CYS A 61 12.37 23.07 -23.15
CA CYS A 61 11.36 23.54 -22.19
C CYS A 61 11.92 24.40 -21.05
N GLY A 62 13.23 24.64 -21.03
CA GLY A 62 13.89 25.47 -20.02
C GLY A 62 13.76 24.96 -18.59
N PHE A 63 13.47 23.66 -18.37
CA PHE A 63 13.24 23.10 -17.03
C PHE A 63 14.44 23.40 -16.10
N PRO A 64 14.23 24.15 -15.00
CA PRO A 64 15.33 24.61 -14.14
C PRO A 64 15.92 23.44 -13.35
N VAL A 65 17.09 22.98 -13.78
CA VAL A 65 17.89 21.90 -13.20
C VAL A 65 19.34 22.36 -13.14
N CYS A 66 20.01 22.22 -11.99
CA CYS A 66 21.44 22.55 -11.86
C CYS A 66 22.31 21.56 -12.65
N ARG A 67 23.56 21.93 -12.97
CA ARG A 67 24.48 21.11 -13.77
C ARG A 67 24.65 19.68 -13.19
N PRO A 68 24.87 19.47 -11.87
CA PRO A 68 24.99 18.12 -11.32
C PRO A 68 23.74 17.24 -11.51
N CYS A 69 22.54 17.79 -11.30
CA CYS A 69 21.31 17.03 -11.49
C CYS A 69 21.05 16.69 -12.97
N TYR A 70 21.48 17.55 -13.91
CA TYR A 70 21.41 17.31 -15.35
C TYR A 70 22.40 16.21 -15.79
N GLU A 71 23.62 16.22 -15.26
CA GLU A 71 24.65 15.21 -15.53
C GLU A 71 24.26 13.84 -14.96
N TYR A 72 23.69 13.80 -13.75
CA TYR A 72 23.10 12.59 -13.18
C TYR A 72 21.98 12.04 -14.06
N GLU A 73 20.99 12.87 -14.45
CA GLU A 73 19.88 12.40 -15.29
C GLU A 73 20.36 11.91 -16.67
N ARG A 74 21.46 12.47 -17.22
CA ARG A 74 22.08 11.98 -18.45
C ARG A 74 22.82 10.64 -18.28
N SER A 75 23.60 10.50 -17.21
CA SER A 75 24.47 9.34 -16.98
C SER A 75 23.73 8.12 -16.43
N GLU A 76 23.05 8.28 -15.28
CA GLU A 76 22.45 7.19 -14.51
C GLU A 76 20.91 7.27 -14.41
N GLY A 77 20.32 8.44 -14.66
CA GLY A 77 18.87 8.65 -14.66
C GLY A 77 18.17 8.29 -15.97
N ASN A 78 17.03 8.95 -16.25
CA ASN A 78 16.16 8.60 -17.37
C ASN A 78 16.66 9.11 -18.74
N ARG A 79 17.88 9.66 -18.82
CA ARG A 79 18.52 10.30 -19.99
C ARG A 79 17.72 11.43 -20.63
N SER A 80 16.67 11.89 -19.97
CA SER A 80 15.63 12.76 -20.54
C SER A 80 15.09 13.72 -19.49
N CYS A 81 14.64 14.89 -19.96
CA CYS A 81 14.14 15.94 -19.09
C CYS A 81 12.90 15.47 -18.30
N PRO A 82 12.88 15.58 -16.95
CA PRO A 82 11.74 15.17 -16.15
C PRO A 82 10.40 15.87 -16.48
N GLN A 83 10.43 17.04 -17.13
CA GLN A 83 9.23 17.82 -17.47
C GLN A 83 8.66 17.52 -18.88
N CYS A 84 9.52 17.44 -19.90
CA CYS A 84 9.09 17.24 -21.30
C CYS A 84 9.38 15.84 -21.87
N HIS A 85 10.20 15.03 -21.19
CA HIS A 85 10.70 13.72 -21.63
C HIS A 85 11.55 13.74 -22.91
N THR A 86 11.91 14.92 -23.44
CA THR A 86 12.94 15.01 -24.48
C THR A 86 14.28 14.56 -23.90
N ARG A 87 15.04 13.77 -24.68
CA ARG A 87 16.40 13.38 -24.33
C ARG A 87 17.27 14.61 -24.06
N TYR A 88 18.09 14.57 -23.02
CA TYR A 88 19.03 15.65 -22.73
C TYR A 88 20.20 15.61 -23.72
N LYS A 89 20.33 16.63 -24.56
CA LYS A 89 21.52 16.87 -25.40
C LYS A 89 22.73 17.20 -24.52
N ARG A 90 23.94 16.91 -25.00
CA ARG A 90 25.22 17.23 -24.33
C ARG A 90 25.50 18.73 -24.38
N HIS A 91 25.82 19.34 -23.23
CA HIS A 91 26.39 20.69 -23.15
C HIS A 91 27.93 20.62 -23.22
N LYS A 92 28.57 21.67 -23.77
CA LYS A 92 30.04 21.78 -23.84
C LYS A 92 30.62 21.78 -22.42
N GLY A 93 31.69 21.01 -22.21
CA GLY A 93 32.29 20.73 -20.89
C GLY A 93 31.73 19.49 -20.16
N CYS A 94 30.55 18.97 -20.50
CA CYS A 94 30.01 17.79 -19.81
C CYS A 94 30.54 16.46 -20.40
N PRO A 95 30.69 15.39 -19.59
CA PRO A 95 31.11 14.07 -20.08
C PRO A 95 30.18 13.47 -21.16
N ARG A 96 30.76 12.64 -22.03
CA ARG A 96 30.00 11.82 -23.01
C ARG A 96 29.30 10.66 -22.29
N VAL A 97 28.07 10.35 -22.70
CA VAL A 97 27.29 9.20 -22.22
C VAL A 97 26.73 8.40 -23.41
N ALA A 98 26.53 7.09 -23.24
CA ALA A 98 26.05 6.18 -24.27
C ALA A 98 24.85 6.72 -25.08
N GLY A 99 25.12 7.04 -26.35
CA GLY A 99 24.17 7.57 -27.32
C GLY A 99 23.99 9.09 -27.32
N ASP A 100 24.91 9.86 -26.75
CA ASP A 100 25.20 11.16 -27.37
C ASP A 100 25.60 10.90 -28.83
N ASP A 101 25.08 11.68 -29.78
CA ASP A 101 25.25 11.40 -31.21
C ASP A 101 26.74 11.47 -31.60
N GLU A 102 27.22 10.53 -32.42
CA GLU A 102 28.63 10.48 -32.86
C GLU A 102 28.94 11.42 -34.04
N ASP A 103 27.96 12.20 -34.50
CA ASP A 103 27.98 12.88 -35.81
C ASP A 103 28.52 14.32 -35.81
N ASP A 104 28.91 14.90 -34.66
CA ASP A 104 29.72 16.14 -34.62
C ASP A 104 31.23 15.80 -34.66
N PHE A 105 31.65 15.13 -35.74
CA PHE A 105 33.05 15.09 -36.17
C PHE A 105 33.39 16.40 -36.89
N HIS A 106 33.63 17.49 -36.15
CA HIS A 106 34.58 18.55 -36.51
C HIS A 106 34.78 19.51 -35.31
N ASP A 107 36.03 19.96 -35.13
CA ASP A 107 36.45 21.17 -34.40
C ASP A 107 36.30 21.20 -32.86
N ASP A 108 36.95 20.26 -32.16
CA ASP A 108 37.32 20.42 -30.73
C ASP A 108 38.60 19.61 -30.33
N PHE A 109 39.51 19.30 -31.27
CA PHE A 109 40.72 18.50 -31.02
C PHE A 109 42.01 19.31 -30.73
N GLU A 110 42.02 20.64 -30.88
CA GLU A 110 43.25 21.46 -30.85
C GLU A 110 43.48 22.28 -29.56
N GLN A 111 42.78 22.02 -28.46
CA GLN A 111 43.02 22.73 -27.17
C GLN A 111 43.44 21.84 -25.98
N GLU A 112 43.65 20.54 -26.16
CA GLU A 112 44.06 19.62 -25.08
C GLU A 112 45.57 19.26 -25.10
N PHE A 113 46.35 19.73 -26.07
CA PHE A 113 47.78 19.39 -26.23
C PHE A 113 48.71 20.57 -26.56
N GLU A 114 48.84 21.53 -25.64
CA GLU A 114 50.04 22.41 -25.56
C GLU A 114 50.74 22.30 -24.19
N ILE A 115 51.43 21.19 -23.96
CA ILE A 115 52.44 21.11 -22.89
C ILE A 115 53.72 21.77 -23.41
N LYS A 116 54.05 22.96 -22.88
CA LYS A 116 55.30 23.67 -23.20
C LYS A 116 56.51 22.91 -22.68
N ASN A 117 57.19 22.18 -23.57
CA ASN A 117 58.50 21.61 -23.30
C ASN A 117 59.55 22.71 -23.14
N HIS A 118 60.16 22.83 -21.96
CA HIS A 118 61.42 23.55 -21.80
C HIS A 118 62.61 22.66 -22.19
N HIS A 119 63.54 23.22 -22.98
CA HIS A 119 64.74 22.54 -23.42
C HIS A 119 65.68 22.13 -22.27
N ALA A 120 66.08 20.86 -22.26
CA ALA A 120 67.38 20.42 -21.74
C ALA A 120 67.85 19.17 -22.49
N SER A 121 69.15 19.09 -22.78
CA SER A 121 69.83 17.98 -23.43
C SER A 121 71.31 17.99 -22.98
N PRO A 122 72.10 16.93 -23.18
CA PRO A 122 71.95 15.60 -22.58
C PRO A 122 73.22 15.23 -21.77
N ASN A 123 73.23 14.12 -21.00
CA ASN A 123 74.51 13.48 -20.60
C ASN A 123 74.43 12.00 -20.19
N HIS A 124 75.05 11.16 -21.03
CA HIS A 124 75.90 9.98 -20.76
C HIS A 124 75.67 8.93 -19.64
N HIS A 125 75.68 7.66 -20.10
CA HIS A 125 76.42 6.47 -19.61
C HIS A 125 75.92 5.50 -18.50
N HIS A 126 75.62 4.26 -18.97
CA HIS A 126 76.16 2.92 -18.58
C HIS A 126 75.96 2.24 -17.21
N SER A 127 76.02 0.88 -17.30
CA SER A 127 76.03 -0.19 -16.28
C SER A 127 74.69 -0.46 -15.59
N GLU A 128 74.04 -1.63 -15.64
CA GLU A 128 74.42 -3.04 -15.89
C GLU A 128 75.14 -3.75 -14.72
N ASN A 129 74.56 -4.91 -14.30
CA ASN A 129 74.98 -5.91 -13.28
C ASN A 129 75.00 -5.41 -11.81
N GLY A 130 74.62 -6.15 -10.75
CA GLY A 130 74.08 -7.51 -10.53
C GLY A 130 73.51 -7.60 -9.09
N GLU A 131 73.31 -8.72 -8.38
CA GLU A 131 73.31 -10.17 -8.72
C GLU A 131 72.80 -11.00 -7.50
N TYR A 132 71.87 -11.98 -7.68
CA TYR A 132 71.46 -13.05 -6.71
C TYR A 132 70.86 -12.60 -5.34
N ASN A 133 70.14 -13.38 -4.53
CA ASN A 133 69.69 -14.79 -4.46
C ASN A 133 68.37 -14.80 -3.59
N GLN A 134 67.50 -15.81 -3.47
CA GLN A 134 67.36 -17.17 -4.01
C GLN A 134 65.87 -17.61 -3.95
N GLN A 135 65.48 -18.70 -4.62
CA GLN A 135 64.22 -19.45 -4.39
C GLN A 135 64.53 -20.90 -3.99
N HIS A 136 63.78 -21.49 -3.06
CA HIS A 136 63.57 -22.94 -2.89
C HIS A 136 62.40 -23.16 -1.89
N HIS A 137 61.59 -24.22 -1.90
CA HIS A 137 61.03 -25.09 -2.97
C HIS A 137 60.12 -26.14 -2.29
N ASN A 138 58.93 -26.46 -2.85
CA ASN A 138 58.23 -27.77 -2.80
C ASN A 138 57.95 -28.46 -1.42
N ALA A 139 57.25 -29.60 -1.30
CA ALA A 139 55.99 -30.12 -1.87
C ALA A 139 55.63 -31.45 -1.13
N HIS A 140 54.45 -32.04 -1.40
CA HIS A 140 53.97 -33.37 -0.94
C HIS A 140 53.54 -33.44 0.55
N ALA A 141 52.63 -34.33 1.00
CA ALA A 141 51.93 -35.46 0.36
C ALA A 141 50.51 -35.68 0.95
N ALA A 142 49.69 -36.51 0.28
CA ALA A 142 48.50 -37.19 0.85
C ALA A 142 48.84 -38.70 1.05
N PRO A 143 48.10 -39.50 1.86
CA PRO A 143 46.91 -40.17 1.30
C PRO A 143 45.78 -40.69 2.28
N TYR A 144 44.56 -40.80 1.73
CA TYR A 144 43.53 -41.87 1.87
C TYR A 144 42.78 -42.25 3.20
N ASN A 145 41.44 -42.01 3.13
CA ASN A 145 40.30 -42.97 3.21
C ASN A 145 39.36 -43.14 4.45
N GLN A 146 38.06 -43.26 4.11
CA GLN A 146 36.87 -43.78 4.87
C GLN A 146 36.36 -42.93 6.08
N SER A 147 35.04 -42.76 6.35
CA SER A 147 33.80 -43.15 5.64
C SER A 147 32.55 -42.39 6.17
N VAL A 148 31.56 -42.13 5.30
CA VAL A 148 30.09 -42.00 5.56
C VAL A 148 29.59 -41.11 6.72
N THR A 149 28.95 -39.98 6.39
CA THR A 149 27.49 -39.73 6.62
C THR A 149 27.06 -38.55 5.73
N GLY A 150 25.82 -38.57 5.24
CA GLY A 150 25.31 -37.54 4.32
C GLY A 150 24.61 -36.38 5.03
N SER A 151 24.73 -35.17 4.48
CA SER A 151 23.79 -34.07 4.70
C SER A 151 23.73 -33.19 3.46
N VAL A 152 22.54 -33.04 2.90
CA VAL A 152 22.29 -32.22 1.70
C VAL A 152 21.93 -30.81 2.14
N ALA A 153 22.94 -29.94 2.24
CA ALA A 153 22.78 -28.50 2.42
C ALA A 153 23.97 -27.81 1.74
N GLY A 154 23.75 -27.22 0.57
CA GLY A 154 24.85 -26.75 -0.27
C GLY A 154 24.41 -26.07 -1.55
N LYS A 155 23.55 -25.04 -1.44
CA LYS A 155 23.33 -24.10 -2.56
C LYS A 155 22.90 -22.67 -2.19
N ASP A 156 22.96 -22.30 -0.91
CA ASP A 156 22.53 -20.98 -0.42
C ASP A 156 23.69 -20.15 0.21
N LEU A 157 24.95 -20.54 -0.01
CA LEU A 157 26.12 -20.01 0.72
C LEU A 157 26.87 -18.85 0.02
N GLU A 158 26.41 -18.36 -1.14
CA GLU A 158 27.10 -17.29 -1.89
C GLU A 158 26.39 -15.91 -1.85
N ASP A 159 25.17 -15.81 -1.29
CA ASP A 159 24.38 -14.55 -1.30
C ASP A 159 24.38 -13.77 0.04
N GLU A 160 24.87 -14.35 1.16
CA GLU A 160 24.75 -13.73 2.50
C GLU A 160 25.99 -12.93 2.99
N GLN A 161 27.04 -12.79 2.19
CA GLN A 161 28.32 -12.19 2.62
C GLN A 161 28.38 -10.64 2.50
N LYS A 162 27.22 -9.95 2.43
CA LYS A 162 27.11 -8.51 2.07
C LYS A 162 26.52 -7.58 3.13
N GLU A 163 26.19 -8.04 4.34
CA GLU A 163 25.38 -7.23 5.29
C GLU A 163 26.13 -6.69 6.53
N SER A 164 27.46 -6.45 6.42
CA SER A 164 28.28 -5.97 7.55
C SER A 164 29.25 -4.81 7.25
N TYR A 165 29.04 -4.04 6.17
CA TYR A 165 29.99 -2.98 5.77
C TYR A 165 29.30 -1.70 5.28
N GLY A 166 29.05 -0.76 6.20
CA GLY A 166 28.62 0.61 5.85
C GLY A 166 29.81 1.53 5.55
N ASP A 167 30.65 1.78 6.55
CA ASP A 167 31.71 2.79 6.48
C ASP A 167 32.94 2.36 5.64
N ALA A 168 33.33 1.09 5.67
CA ALA A 168 34.46 0.60 4.88
C ALA A 168 34.09 0.40 3.39
N GLU A 169 32.90 -0.12 3.07
CA GLU A 169 32.44 -0.18 1.67
C GLU A 169 32.17 1.24 1.13
N TRP A 170 31.73 2.19 1.97
CA TRP A 170 31.69 3.61 1.61
C TRP A 170 33.07 4.12 1.21
N LYS A 171 34.08 3.98 2.08
CA LYS A 171 35.47 4.38 1.80
C LYS A 171 36.04 3.69 0.56
N GLU A 172 35.80 2.39 0.37
CA GLU A 172 36.25 1.65 -0.82
C GLU A 172 35.50 2.07 -2.10
N ARG A 173 34.20 2.40 -2.02
CA ARG A 173 33.44 2.95 -3.16
C ARG A 173 33.87 4.37 -3.50
N VAL A 174 34.18 5.20 -2.49
CA VAL A 174 34.75 6.55 -2.64
C VAL A 174 36.13 6.46 -3.28
N GLU A 175 37.03 5.59 -2.80
CA GLU A 175 38.34 5.37 -3.46
C GLU A 175 38.19 4.82 -4.88
N LYS A 176 37.34 3.82 -5.11
CA LYS A 176 37.05 3.33 -6.47
C LYS A 176 36.41 4.40 -7.35
N TRP A 177 35.74 5.40 -6.78
CA TRP A 177 35.18 6.53 -7.53
C TRP A 177 36.24 7.62 -7.78
N LYS A 178 37.05 8.02 -6.78
CA LYS A 178 38.20 8.93 -6.95
C LYS A 178 39.15 8.39 -8.04
N ASN A 179 39.52 7.10 -7.98
CA ASN A 179 40.26 6.40 -9.04
C ASN A 179 39.55 6.34 -10.42
N ARG A 180 38.22 6.47 -10.48
CA ARG A 180 37.45 6.53 -11.74
C ARG A 180 37.29 7.96 -12.26
N GLN A 181 37.39 8.98 -11.42
CA GLN A 181 37.36 10.39 -11.82
C GLN A 181 38.74 10.91 -12.20
N GLU A 182 39.80 10.50 -11.49
CA GLU A 182 41.19 10.69 -11.92
C GLU A 182 41.40 10.10 -13.33
N LYS A 183 40.88 8.89 -13.60
CA LYS A 183 40.86 8.26 -14.94
C LYS A 183 39.94 8.94 -15.98
N ARG A 184 39.18 9.96 -15.60
CA ARG A 184 38.27 10.72 -16.48
C ARG A 184 38.67 12.20 -16.61
N GLY A 185 39.79 12.63 -16.02
CA GLY A 185 40.26 14.02 -16.06
C GLY A 185 39.38 15.01 -15.30
N LEU A 186 38.46 14.55 -14.44
CA LEU A 186 37.50 15.40 -13.73
C LEU A 186 37.99 15.85 -12.34
N VAL A 187 39.15 15.36 -11.90
CA VAL A 187 39.85 15.80 -10.68
C VAL A 187 41.28 16.13 -11.09
N SER A 188 41.64 17.40 -11.02
CA SER A 188 43.01 17.86 -11.32
C SER A 188 43.83 17.86 -10.05
N LYS A 189 44.96 17.12 -10.02
CA LYS A 189 46.01 17.37 -9.04
C LYS A 189 46.77 18.65 -9.41
N LEU A 190 46.18 19.79 -9.09
CA LEU A 190 46.94 21.02 -8.84
C LEU A 190 47.30 21.00 -7.35
N GLY A 191 48.59 21.02 -7.08
CA GLY A 191 49.13 20.65 -5.77
C GLY A 191 49.43 21.81 -4.84
N ASP A 192 49.40 21.46 -3.56
CA ASP A 192 50.07 22.10 -2.42
C ASP A 192 49.49 23.43 -1.90
N GLY A 193 49.09 23.46 -0.62
CA GLY A 193 48.65 24.72 0.01
C GLY A 193 47.74 24.67 1.24
N GLY A 194 47.04 23.56 1.51
CA GLY A 194 46.27 23.37 2.75
C GLY A 194 44.82 23.86 2.75
N ASN A 195 43.98 23.14 3.52
CA ASN A 195 42.53 23.31 3.74
C ASN A 195 41.55 22.83 2.65
N ASP A 196 41.94 22.78 1.37
CA ASP A 196 41.00 22.46 0.26
C ASP A 196 40.40 21.03 0.30
N GLN A 197 41.00 20.10 1.05
CA GLN A 197 40.55 18.70 1.10
C GLN A 197 39.22 18.50 1.86
N ALA A 198 38.82 19.47 2.68
CA ALA A 198 37.49 19.50 3.29
C ALA A 198 36.43 20.01 2.30
N ASP A 199 36.75 21.06 1.55
CA ASP A 199 35.85 21.68 0.59
C ASP A 199 35.53 20.72 -0.59
N GLU A 200 36.50 19.94 -1.07
CA GLU A 200 36.27 18.91 -2.11
C GLU A 200 35.34 17.76 -1.65
N ASP A 201 35.52 17.27 -0.42
CA ASP A 201 34.69 16.19 0.13
C ASP A 201 33.28 16.71 0.48
N ASP A 202 33.13 17.97 0.93
CA ASP A 202 31.82 18.62 1.13
C ASP A 202 31.07 18.84 -0.19
N ASP A 203 31.74 19.32 -1.25
CA ASP A 203 31.11 19.46 -2.57
C ASP A 203 30.67 18.09 -3.16
N TYR A 204 31.43 17.02 -2.87
CA TYR A 204 31.04 15.65 -3.20
C TYR A 204 29.79 15.19 -2.41
N LEU A 205 29.75 15.42 -1.10
CA LEU A 205 28.58 15.11 -0.26
C LEU A 205 27.34 15.90 -0.70
N LEU A 206 27.51 17.17 -1.09
CA LEU A 206 26.47 18.00 -1.69
C LEU A 206 26.01 17.44 -3.04
N ALA A 207 26.92 16.97 -3.90
CA ALA A 207 26.57 16.37 -5.19
C ALA A 207 25.78 15.05 -5.05
N GLU A 208 26.16 14.14 -4.15
CA GLU A 208 25.40 12.91 -3.87
C GLU A 208 24.06 13.23 -3.18
N ALA A 209 24.03 14.20 -2.26
CA ALA A 209 22.81 14.69 -1.62
C ALA A 209 21.81 15.30 -2.62
N ARG A 210 22.23 15.75 -3.82
CA ARG A 210 21.35 16.27 -4.88
C ARG A 210 20.61 15.19 -5.69
N GLN A 211 21.03 13.93 -5.61
CA GLN A 211 20.47 12.81 -6.38
C GLN A 211 19.06 12.38 -5.91
N PRO A 212 18.27 11.63 -6.71
CA PRO A 212 16.95 11.17 -6.29
C PRO A 212 17.04 10.20 -5.09
N LEU A 213 16.16 10.43 -4.11
CA LEU A 213 16.04 9.66 -2.86
C LEU A 213 15.46 8.25 -3.05
N TRP A 214 14.87 7.99 -4.21
CA TRP A 214 14.29 6.71 -4.60
C TRP A 214 14.24 6.60 -6.12
N ARG A 215 14.15 5.37 -6.66
CA ARG A 215 13.93 5.14 -8.10
C ARG A 215 12.80 4.14 -8.36
N LYS A 216 12.23 4.22 -9.56
CA LYS A 216 11.41 3.15 -10.12
C LYS A 216 12.30 2.17 -10.84
N VAL A 217 12.17 0.90 -10.51
CA VAL A 217 12.80 -0.19 -11.24
C VAL A 217 11.71 -0.88 -12.07
N PRO A 218 11.64 -0.63 -13.39
CA PRO A 218 10.74 -1.36 -14.26
C PRO A 218 11.18 -2.83 -14.31
N LEU A 219 10.23 -3.76 -14.31
CA LEU A 219 10.54 -5.17 -14.50
C LEU A 219 11.11 -5.42 -15.92
N PRO A 220 12.12 -6.30 -16.08
CA PRO A 220 12.72 -6.59 -17.38
C PRO A 220 11.68 -6.96 -18.45
N SER A 221 11.82 -6.36 -19.63
CA SER A 221 10.90 -6.61 -20.77
C SER A 221 10.83 -8.10 -21.15
N SER A 222 11.92 -8.84 -20.96
CA SER A 222 12.00 -10.30 -21.16
C SER A 222 11.07 -11.12 -20.26
N LEU A 223 10.62 -10.57 -19.13
CA LEU A 223 9.67 -11.21 -18.21
C LEU A 223 8.23 -10.76 -18.45
N ILE A 224 8.02 -9.44 -18.64
CA ILE A 224 6.68 -8.85 -18.72
C ILE A 224 6.08 -8.87 -20.14
N SER A 225 6.88 -8.75 -21.20
CA SER A 225 6.35 -8.75 -22.57
C SER A 225 5.74 -10.10 -22.96
N PRO A 226 6.34 -11.28 -22.65
CA PRO A 226 5.69 -12.57 -22.86
C PRO A 226 4.37 -12.72 -22.08
N TYR A 227 4.35 -12.28 -20.82
CA TYR A 227 3.16 -12.31 -19.95
C TYR A 227 1.99 -11.52 -20.56
N ARG A 228 2.24 -10.29 -21.03
CA ARG A 228 1.23 -9.47 -21.72
C ARG A 228 0.70 -10.12 -23.01
N ILE A 229 1.58 -10.69 -23.84
CA ILE A 229 1.19 -11.39 -25.07
C ILE A 229 0.28 -12.58 -24.74
N VAL A 230 0.64 -13.39 -23.74
CA VAL A 230 -0.14 -14.57 -23.34
C VAL A 230 -1.50 -14.19 -22.73
N ILE A 231 -1.60 -13.11 -21.95
CA ILE A 231 -2.91 -12.62 -21.45
C ILE A 231 -3.83 -12.22 -22.60
N ILE A 232 -3.32 -11.49 -23.60
CA ILE A 232 -4.12 -11.08 -24.76
C ILE A 232 -4.52 -12.30 -25.61
N LEU A 233 -3.62 -13.25 -25.82
CA LEU A 233 -3.93 -14.51 -26.49
C LEU A 233 -5.02 -15.30 -25.74
N ARG A 234 -4.94 -15.38 -24.41
CA ARG A 234 -5.95 -16.01 -23.56
C ARG A 234 -7.30 -15.31 -23.64
N LEU A 235 -7.33 -13.98 -23.74
CA LEU A 235 -8.57 -13.22 -23.95
C LEU A 235 -9.22 -13.56 -25.30
N VAL A 236 -8.41 -13.71 -26.36
CA VAL A 236 -8.89 -14.15 -27.69
C VAL A 236 -9.42 -15.59 -27.65
N ILE A 237 -8.69 -16.51 -27.01
CA ILE A 237 -9.12 -17.90 -26.79
C ILE A 237 -10.44 -17.97 -26.02
N LEU A 238 -10.60 -17.17 -24.96
CA LEU A 238 -11.86 -17.07 -24.20
C LEU A 238 -13.01 -16.56 -25.09
N GLY A 239 -12.76 -15.58 -25.97
CA GLY A 239 -13.77 -15.11 -26.93
C GLY A 239 -14.29 -16.23 -27.85
N PHE A 240 -13.39 -17.03 -28.43
CA PHE A 240 -13.77 -18.19 -29.25
C PHE A 240 -14.44 -19.30 -28.44
N PHE A 241 -13.94 -19.55 -27.22
CA PHE A 241 -14.56 -20.50 -26.29
C PHE A 241 -16.01 -20.14 -26.01
N PHE A 242 -16.31 -18.89 -25.62
CA PHE A 242 -17.69 -18.46 -25.35
C PHE A 242 -18.56 -18.44 -26.61
N HIS A 243 -18.02 -18.05 -27.76
CA HIS A 243 -18.75 -18.10 -29.02
C HIS A 243 -19.20 -19.53 -29.34
N PHE A 244 -18.30 -20.52 -29.25
CA PHE A 244 -18.65 -21.93 -29.37
C PHE A 244 -19.66 -22.37 -28.31
N ARG A 245 -19.40 -22.03 -27.05
CA ARG A 245 -20.18 -22.46 -25.88
C ARG A 245 -21.64 -22.02 -25.94
N ILE A 246 -21.90 -20.80 -26.40
CA ILE A 246 -23.24 -20.21 -26.53
C ILE A 246 -23.97 -20.78 -27.74
N LEU A 247 -23.27 -21.03 -28.86
CA LEU A 247 -23.87 -21.58 -30.09
C LEU A 247 -24.13 -23.09 -30.03
N THR A 248 -23.53 -23.81 -29.07
CA THR A 248 -23.71 -25.26 -28.90
C THR A 248 -24.35 -25.61 -27.55
N PRO A 249 -25.67 -25.37 -27.39
CA PRO A 249 -26.39 -25.75 -26.18
C PRO A 249 -26.52 -27.28 -26.03
N ALA A 250 -26.33 -27.78 -24.81
CA ALA A 250 -26.60 -29.18 -24.50
C ALA A 250 -28.10 -29.36 -24.23
N TYR A 251 -28.89 -29.58 -25.29
CA TYR A 251 -30.36 -29.67 -25.22
C TYR A 251 -30.87 -30.72 -24.21
N ASP A 252 -30.21 -31.87 -24.11
CA ASP A 252 -30.55 -32.94 -23.15
C ASP A 252 -30.48 -32.49 -21.68
N ALA A 253 -29.71 -31.44 -21.40
CA ALA A 253 -29.37 -30.94 -20.07
C ALA A 253 -29.50 -29.41 -19.97
N TYR A 254 -30.43 -28.79 -20.73
CA TYR A 254 -30.50 -27.34 -20.90
C TYR A 254 -30.44 -26.51 -19.59
N PRO A 255 -31.12 -26.88 -18.48
CA PRO A 255 -30.99 -26.15 -17.20
C PRO A 255 -29.59 -26.23 -16.57
N LEU A 256 -28.88 -27.35 -16.70
CA LEU A 256 -27.50 -27.49 -16.20
C LEU A 256 -26.52 -26.74 -17.10
N TRP A 257 -26.75 -26.77 -18.42
CA TRP A 257 -25.98 -26.01 -19.40
C TRP A 257 -26.05 -24.51 -19.13
N ILE A 258 -27.26 -23.93 -19.00
CA ILE A 258 -27.42 -22.48 -18.84
C ILE A 258 -26.81 -21.98 -17.52
N ILE A 259 -26.93 -22.75 -16.43
CA ILE A 259 -26.27 -22.44 -15.16
C ILE A 259 -24.75 -22.43 -15.34
N SER A 260 -24.18 -23.44 -16.00
CA SER A 260 -22.73 -23.50 -16.27
C SER A 260 -22.25 -22.31 -17.10
N VAL A 261 -22.94 -21.99 -18.21
CA VAL A 261 -22.55 -20.86 -19.08
C VAL A 261 -22.61 -19.52 -18.35
N ILE A 262 -23.63 -19.30 -17.51
CA ILE A 262 -23.71 -18.08 -16.67
C ILE A 262 -22.53 -18.02 -15.68
N CYS A 263 -22.18 -19.13 -15.03
CA CYS A 263 -21.04 -19.18 -14.11
C CYS A 263 -19.70 -18.96 -14.84
N GLU A 264 -19.51 -19.61 -16.00
CA GLU A 264 -18.32 -19.46 -16.85
C GLU A 264 -18.14 -17.99 -17.31
N ILE A 265 -19.21 -17.33 -17.76
CA ILE A 265 -19.20 -15.89 -18.12
C ILE A 265 -18.85 -15.04 -16.90
N TRP A 266 -19.41 -15.32 -15.72
CA TRP A 266 -19.08 -14.59 -14.50
C TRP A 266 -17.60 -14.73 -14.13
N PHE A 267 -17.03 -15.93 -14.19
CA PHE A 267 -15.60 -16.14 -13.92
C PHE A 267 -14.72 -15.44 -14.95
N ALA A 268 -15.10 -15.41 -16.23
CA ALA A 268 -14.35 -14.66 -17.25
C ALA A 268 -14.36 -13.15 -16.98
N LEU A 269 -15.50 -12.57 -16.57
CA LEU A 269 -15.58 -11.17 -16.14
C LEU A 269 -14.73 -10.91 -14.90
N SER A 270 -14.81 -11.78 -13.88
CA SER A 270 -13.98 -11.69 -12.67
C SER A 270 -12.49 -11.79 -12.98
N TRP A 271 -12.10 -12.66 -13.91
CA TRP A 271 -10.71 -12.82 -14.37
C TRP A 271 -10.21 -11.60 -15.13
N ILE A 272 -11.00 -11.02 -16.04
CA ILE A 272 -10.64 -9.78 -16.74
C ILE A 272 -10.42 -8.62 -15.73
N LEU A 273 -11.31 -8.50 -14.74
CA LEU A 273 -11.22 -7.47 -13.69
C LEU A 273 -10.01 -7.65 -12.76
N ASP A 274 -9.56 -8.88 -12.50
CA ASP A 274 -8.34 -9.18 -11.73
C ASP A 274 -7.04 -8.97 -12.52
N GLN A 275 -7.01 -9.38 -13.79
CA GLN A 275 -5.77 -9.41 -14.57
C GLN A 275 -5.35 -8.05 -15.13
N PHE A 276 -6.30 -7.24 -15.58
CA PHE A 276 -5.99 -5.94 -16.18
C PHE A 276 -5.27 -4.96 -15.22
N PRO A 277 -5.60 -4.90 -13.91
CA PRO A 277 -4.78 -4.20 -12.92
C PRO A 277 -3.32 -4.66 -12.82
N LYS A 278 -3.01 -5.90 -13.21
CA LYS A 278 -1.65 -6.48 -13.21
C LYS A 278 -0.85 -6.16 -14.49
N TRP A 279 -1.32 -5.23 -15.33
CA TRP A 279 -0.73 -4.97 -16.65
C TRP A 279 0.67 -4.33 -16.61
N SER A 280 0.97 -3.53 -15.58
CA SER A 280 2.21 -2.75 -15.50
C SER A 280 2.85 -2.77 -14.11
N PRO A 281 3.21 -3.95 -13.58
CA PRO A 281 3.87 -4.05 -12.28
C PRO A 281 5.20 -3.31 -12.29
N ILE A 282 5.50 -2.61 -11.19
CA ILE A 282 6.77 -1.91 -10.96
C ILE A 282 7.36 -2.29 -9.61
N ASN A 283 8.69 -2.20 -9.52
CA ASN A 283 9.41 -2.22 -8.25
C ASN A 283 9.91 -0.80 -7.94
N ARG A 284 10.23 -0.56 -6.67
CA ARG A 284 10.83 0.70 -6.20
C ARG A 284 11.95 0.42 -5.21
N GLU A 285 12.98 1.24 -5.28
CA GLU A 285 14.13 1.18 -4.38
C GLU A 285 14.31 2.55 -3.73
N THR A 286 14.66 2.54 -2.44
CA THR A 286 14.91 3.72 -1.60
C THR A 286 16.41 3.86 -1.32
N TYR A 287 16.88 5.09 -1.20
CA TYR A 287 18.28 5.42 -0.88
C TYR A 287 18.33 6.21 0.42
N LEU A 288 18.62 5.49 1.51
CA LEU A 288 18.63 6.06 2.86
C LEU A 288 19.82 6.99 3.07
N ASP A 289 20.99 6.62 2.55
CA ASP A 289 22.23 7.41 2.65
C ASP A 289 22.01 8.83 2.10
N ARG A 290 21.35 8.95 0.94
CA ARG A 290 20.99 10.24 0.31
C ARG A 290 19.95 11.05 1.10
N LEU A 291 19.09 10.38 1.87
CA LEU A 291 18.15 11.05 2.77
C LEU A 291 18.91 11.70 3.93
N THR A 292 19.81 10.94 4.56
CA THR A 292 20.67 11.42 5.64
C THR A 292 21.56 12.56 5.18
N LEU A 293 22.30 12.42 4.07
CA LEU A 293 23.14 13.50 3.51
C LEU A 293 22.35 14.80 3.18
N ARG A 294 21.07 14.69 2.82
CA ARG A 294 20.23 15.86 2.47
C ARG A 294 19.58 16.54 3.68
N PHE A 295 19.14 15.77 4.68
CA PHE A 295 18.29 16.28 5.77
C PHE A 295 18.92 16.20 7.16
N GLU A 296 20.03 15.47 7.31
CA GLU A 296 20.72 15.21 8.58
C GLU A 296 22.21 15.56 8.44
N ARG A 297 22.50 16.80 8.03
CA ARG A 297 23.88 17.31 7.95
C ARG A 297 24.46 17.47 9.34
N GLU A 298 25.71 17.05 9.52
CA GLU A 298 26.42 17.23 10.78
C GLU A 298 26.61 18.74 11.07
N GLY A 299 26.45 19.14 12.34
CA GLY A 299 26.49 20.55 12.75
C GLY A 299 25.22 21.37 12.48
N GLU A 300 24.29 20.90 11.64
CA GLU A 300 23.01 21.57 11.38
C GLU A 300 21.84 20.96 12.19
N PRO A 301 20.75 21.72 12.44
CA PRO A 301 19.51 21.15 12.99
C PRO A 301 18.84 20.18 12.02
N ASN A 302 18.38 19.04 12.53
CA ASN A 302 17.82 17.97 11.72
C ASN A 302 16.54 18.41 10.97
N ARG A 303 16.61 18.38 9.65
CA ARG A 303 15.57 18.85 8.72
C ARG A 303 14.52 17.79 8.37
N LEU A 304 14.60 16.59 8.96
CA LEU A 304 13.58 15.55 8.79
C LEU A 304 12.22 16.00 9.33
N ALA A 305 11.16 15.58 8.62
CA ALA A 305 9.78 15.86 8.99
C ALA A 305 9.36 15.03 10.22
N PRO A 306 8.58 15.59 11.16
CA PRO A 306 8.04 14.80 12.26
C PRO A 306 7.02 13.77 11.78
N VAL A 307 6.88 12.69 12.55
CA VAL A 307 5.98 11.55 12.28
C VAL A 307 5.27 11.15 13.58
N ASP A 308 3.93 11.24 13.59
CA ASP A 308 3.12 10.64 14.65
C ASP A 308 2.88 9.15 14.30
N VAL A 309 3.00 8.25 15.27
CA VAL A 309 2.73 6.82 15.11
C VAL A 309 1.51 6.46 15.95
N PHE A 310 0.48 5.90 15.31
CA PHE A 310 -0.81 5.58 15.91
C PHE A 310 -0.95 4.07 16.10
N VAL A 311 -1.23 3.65 17.33
CA VAL A 311 -1.58 2.28 17.71
C VAL A 311 -3.00 2.30 18.27
N SER A 312 -3.90 1.46 17.77
CA SER A 312 -5.25 1.30 18.31
C SER A 312 -5.44 -0.10 18.93
N THR A 313 -6.04 -0.15 20.12
CA THR A 313 -6.40 -1.39 20.84
C THR A 313 -7.85 -1.33 21.29
N VAL A 314 -8.55 -2.46 21.26
CA VAL A 314 -10.00 -2.52 21.54
C VAL A 314 -10.29 -2.97 22.97
N ASP A 315 -9.58 -3.99 23.45
CA ASP A 315 -9.85 -4.64 24.74
C ASP A 315 -8.63 -5.50 25.14
N PRO A 316 -7.92 -5.18 26.25
CA PRO A 316 -6.72 -5.92 26.65
C PRO A 316 -6.99 -7.37 27.10
N LEU A 317 -8.26 -7.77 27.29
CA LEU A 317 -8.62 -9.18 27.52
C LEU A 317 -8.74 -10.00 26.22
N LYS A 318 -8.86 -9.34 25.05
CA LYS A 318 -8.90 -9.99 23.72
C LYS A 318 -7.57 -9.87 22.98
N GLU A 319 -6.85 -8.79 23.25
CA GLU A 319 -5.56 -8.41 22.67
C GLU A 319 -4.57 -8.31 23.83
N PRO A 320 -3.82 -9.38 24.17
CA PRO A 320 -2.98 -9.43 25.36
C PRO A 320 -2.06 -8.20 25.48
N PRO A 321 -2.03 -7.49 26.62
CA PRO A 321 -1.42 -6.17 26.73
C PRO A 321 0.11 -6.21 26.52
N ILE A 322 0.74 -7.37 26.73
CA ILE A 322 2.15 -7.62 26.40
C ILE A 322 2.44 -7.50 24.90
N ILE A 323 1.49 -7.82 24.00
CA ILE A 323 1.65 -7.65 22.55
C ILE A 323 1.66 -6.16 22.22
N THR A 324 0.70 -5.40 22.75
CA THR A 324 0.65 -3.94 22.61
C THR A 324 1.92 -3.28 23.16
N ALA A 325 2.42 -3.73 24.31
CA ALA A 325 3.68 -3.25 24.89
C ALA A 325 4.89 -3.50 23.97
N ASN A 326 5.02 -4.71 23.40
CA ASN A 326 6.08 -5.03 22.44
C ASN A 326 6.01 -4.15 21.18
N THR A 327 4.81 -3.89 20.66
CA THR A 327 4.58 -2.97 19.53
C THR A 327 5.02 -1.56 19.88
N VAL A 328 4.59 -1.01 21.03
CA VAL A 328 5.01 0.33 21.52
C VAL A 328 6.52 0.41 21.70
N LEU A 329 7.16 -0.60 22.31
CA LEU A 329 8.63 -0.65 22.46
C LEU A 329 9.35 -0.65 21.11
N SER A 330 8.81 -1.33 20.09
CA SER A 330 9.38 -1.31 18.74
C SER A 330 9.29 0.06 18.06
N ILE A 331 8.26 0.85 18.37
CA ILE A 331 8.04 2.21 17.87
C ILE A 331 9.00 3.20 18.56
N LEU A 332 9.09 3.15 19.89
CA LEU A 332 9.98 4.02 20.68
C LEU A 332 11.48 3.76 20.37
N ALA A 333 11.82 2.55 19.93
CA ALA A 333 13.18 2.15 19.55
C ALA A 333 13.49 2.32 18.04
N VAL A 334 12.68 3.04 17.27
CA VAL A 334 12.92 3.29 15.83
C VAL A 334 14.22 4.08 15.57
N ASP A 335 14.82 3.88 14.40
CA ASP A 335 15.93 4.71 13.90
C ASP A 335 15.37 5.98 13.25
N TYR A 336 15.14 6.99 14.09
CA TYR A 336 14.73 8.34 13.73
C TYR A 336 15.08 9.30 14.90
N PRO A 337 15.19 10.63 14.66
CA PRO A 337 15.41 11.60 15.73
C PRO A 337 14.28 11.59 16.77
N VAL A 338 14.62 11.72 18.06
CA VAL A 338 13.71 11.49 19.18
C VAL A 338 12.63 12.56 19.29
N GLU A 339 13.00 13.80 18.96
CA GLU A 339 12.14 14.99 18.92
C GLU A 339 11.17 15.00 17.72
N LYS A 340 11.36 14.08 16.76
CA LYS A 340 10.55 13.97 15.53
C LYS A 340 9.56 12.80 15.56
N VAL A 341 9.66 11.86 16.51
CA VAL A 341 8.73 10.73 16.65
C VAL A 341 7.84 10.92 17.86
N SER A 342 6.54 10.69 17.70
CA SER A 342 5.59 10.63 18.81
C SER A 342 4.67 9.42 18.66
N CYS A 343 4.61 8.58 19.69
CA CYS A 343 3.76 7.39 19.74
C CYS A 343 2.45 7.70 20.47
N TYR A 344 1.31 7.48 19.81
CA TYR A 344 -0.02 7.61 20.38
C TYR A 344 -0.68 6.24 20.46
N VAL A 345 -1.14 5.86 21.66
CA VAL A 345 -1.87 4.61 21.90
C VAL A 345 -3.32 4.97 22.23
N SER A 346 -4.26 4.60 21.36
CA SER A 346 -5.68 4.76 21.62
C SER A 346 -6.28 3.49 22.24
N ASP A 347 -6.92 3.67 23.38
CA ASP A 347 -7.69 2.61 24.05
C ASP A 347 -9.18 2.81 23.81
N ASP A 348 -9.81 1.90 23.06
CA ASP A 348 -11.25 1.86 22.89
C ASP A 348 -11.96 1.10 24.04
N GLY A 349 -11.21 0.47 24.96
CA GLY A 349 -11.72 -0.22 26.15
C GLY A 349 -11.74 0.64 27.43
N ALA A 350 -10.99 1.73 27.49
CA ALA A 350 -10.79 2.59 28.67
C ALA A 350 -10.34 1.81 29.93
N SER A 351 -9.42 0.86 29.76
CA SER A 351 -9.07 -0.15 30.76
C SER A 351 -7.84 0.24 31.58
N MET A 352 -7.97 0.22 32.90
CA MET A 352 -6.85 0.44 33.83
C MET A 352 -5.69 -0.54 33.58
N LEU A 353 -5.98 -1.78 33.13
CA LEU A 353 -4.94 -2.77 32.79
C LEU A 353 -3.97 -2.25 31.72
N LEU A 354 -4.50 -1.61 30.67
CA LEU A 354 -3.66 -1.08 29.60
C LEU A 354 -2.92 0.19 30.06
N PHE A 355 -3.59 1.04 30.84
CA PHE A 355 -2.99 2.22 31.45
C PHE A 355 -1.76 1.85 32.30
N ASP A 356 -1.92 0.94 33.27
CA ASP A 356 -0.83 0.43 34.11
C ASP A 356 0.25 -0.28 33.26
N THR A 357 -0.14 -1.04 32.24
CA THR A 357 0.82 -1.68 31.30
C THR A 357 1.68 -0.65 30.58
N LEU A 358 1.10 0.47 30.12
CA LEU A 358 1.85 1.52 29.41
C LEU A 358 2.81 2.27 30.35
N ALA A 359 2.47 2.42 31.63
CA ALA A 359 3.39 2.97 32.64
C ALA A 359 4.62 2.05 32.84
N GLU A 360 4.40 0.75 33.05
CA GLU A 360 5.48 -0.26 33.13
C GLU A 360 6.30 -0.33 31.82
N THR A 361 5.63 -0.22 30.67
CA THR A 361 6.27 -0.21 29.35
C THR A 361 7.15 1.03 29.18
N ALA A 362 6.71 2.19 29.67
CA ALA A 362 7.49 3.42 29.66
C ALA A 362 8.74 3.31 30.54
N GLU A 363 8.66 2.68 31.73
CA GLU A 363 9.85 2.42 32.54
C GLU A 363 10.83 1.48 31.82
N PHE A 364 10.35 0.36 31.28
CA PHE A 364 11.20 -0.60 30.57
C PHE A 364 11.84 0.03 29.30
N ALA A 365 11.11 0.90 28.59
CA ALA A 365 11.62 1.62 27.42
C ALA A 365 12.89 2.42 27.72
N ARG A 366 13.03 2.99 28.92
CA ARG A 366 14.22 3.73 29.38
C ARG A 366 15.49 2.88 29.42
N ARG A 367 15.35 1.55 29.49
CA ARG A 367 16.47 0.59 29.43
C ARG A 367 16.60 -0.02 28.03
N TRP A 368 15.47 -0.34 27.39
CA TRP A 368 15.41 -1.01 26.09
C TRP A 368 15.83 -0.12 24.90
N VAL A 369 15.39 1.14 24.85
CA VAL A 369 15.68 2.06 23.74
C VAL A 369 17.18 2.36 23.58
N PRO A 370 17.94 2.77 24.63
CA PRO A 370 19.39 2.99 24.48
C PRO A 370 20.13 1.71 24.10
N PHE A 371 19.76 0.55 24.68
CA PHE A 371 20.32 -0.76 24.28
C PHE A 371 20.08 -1.05 22.79
N CYS A 372 18.86 -0.82 22.30
CA CYS A 372 18.51 -1.03 20.89
C CYS A 372 19.31 -0.14 19.93
N LYS A 373 19.43 1.16 20.27
CA LYS A 373 20.15 2.14 19.44
C LYS A 373 21.66 1.86 19.46
N LYS A 374 22.25 1.62 20.64
CA LYS A 374 23.69 1.36 20.84
C LYS A 374 24.21 0.11 20.12
N TYR A 375 23.42 -0.97 20.09
CA TYR A 375 23.83 -2.25 19.50
C TYR A 375 23.18 -2.56 18.14
N SER A 376 22.39 -1.62 17.61
CA SER A 376 21.61 -1.77 16.37
C SER A 376 20.92 -3.15 16.29
N VAL A 377 20.14 -3.49 17.32
CA VAL A 377 19.45 -4.79 17.40
C VAL A 377 18.20 -4.75 16.52
N GLU A 378 17.87 -5.88 15.89
CA GLU A 378 16.63 -6.04 15.15
C GLU A 378 16.15 -7.49 15.27
N PRO A 379 14.83 -7.77 15.38
CA PRO A 379 13.72 -6.81 15.43
C PRO A 379 13.74 -5.92 16.68
N ARG A 380 13.01 -4.79 16.65
CA ARG A 380 12.95 -3.84 17.78
C ARG A 380 11.93 -4.22 18.86
N ALA A 381 11.10 -5.23 18.61
CA ALA A 381 10.19 -5.82 19.58
C ALA A 381 10.93 -6.89 20.43
N PRO A 382 11.04 -6.74 21.76
CA PRO A 382 11.89 -7.59 22.58
C PRO A 382 11.46 -9.06 22.64
N ASP A 383 10.16 -9.38 22.68
CA ASP A 383 9.70 -10.78 22.73
C ASP A 383 10.18 -11.55 21.49
N PHE A 384 9.92 -10.99 20.31
CA PHE A 384 10.35 -11.57 19.03
C PHE A 384 11.87 -11.66 18.94
N TYR A 385 12.62 -10.64 19.38
CA TYR A 385 14.08 -10.65 19.38
C TYR A 385 14.70 -11.70 20.33
N PHE A 386 14.14 -11.88 21.53
CA PHE A 386 14.67 -12.85 22.51
C PHE A 386 14.22 -14.29 22.27
N ASN A 387 13.15 -14.50 21.49
CA ASN A 387 12.64 -15.80 21.06
C ASN A 387 13.20 -16.25 19.69
N GLU A 388 13.85 -15.37 18.93
CA GLU A 388 14.47 -15.70 17.65
C GLU A 388 15.65 -16.66 17.83
N LYS A 389 15.59 -17.83 17.16
CA LYS A 389 16.59 -18.92 17.27
C LYS A 389 17.80 -18.74 16.34
N ILE A 390 18.06 -17.53 15.88
CA ILE A 390 19.20 -17.17 15.02
C ILE A 390 20.42 -16.89 15.90
N ASP A 391 21.63 -17.03 15.35
CA ASP A 391 22.85 -16.60 16.04
C ASP A 391 22.84 -15.08 16.25
N TYR A 392 22.61 -14.69 17.50
CA TYR A 392 22.54 -13.30 17.94
C TYR A 392 23.92 -12.63 18.08
N LEU A 393 25.03 -13.35 17.89
CA LEU A 393 26.39 -12.81 17.86
C LEU A 393 26.83 -12.40 16.45
N LYS A 394 26.12 -12.83 15.40
CA LYS A 394 26.40 -12.46 14.01
C LYS A 394 26.47 -10.93 13.87
N ASP A 395 27.54 -10.45 13.26
CA ASP A 395 27.80 -9.02 12.99
C ASP A 395 27.88 -8.10 14.22
N LYS A 396 28.11 -8.64 15.44
CA LYS A 396 28.24 -7.83 16.68
C LYS A 396 29.69 -7.64 17.12
N VAL A 397 30.26 -6.50 16.72
CA VAL A 397 31.65 -6.10 17.04
C VAL A 397 31.88 -5.56 18.46
N GLN A 398 30.83 -5.18 19.18
CA GLN A 398 30.95 -4.50 20.48
C GLN A 398 31.26 -5.48 21.63
N PRO A 399 32.37 -5.33 22.37
CA PRO A 399 32.83 -6.33 23.35
C PRO A 399 31.91 -6.48 24.56
N THR A 400 31.18 -5.43 24.94
CA THR A 400 30.23 -5.45 26.06
C THR A 400 28.90 -6.13 25.73
N PHE A 401 28.61 -6.38 24.45
CA PHE A 401 27.29 -6.85 23.98
C PHE A 401 26.82 -8.14 24.69
N VAL A 402 27.70 -9.12 24.89
CA VAL A 402 27.34 -10.40 25.53
C VAL A 402 26.99 -10.24 27.02
N LYS A 403 27.55 -9.23 27.70
CA LYS A 403 27.20 -8.88 29.08
C LYS A 403 25.86 -8.17 29.10
N ASP A 404 25.73 -7.10 28.32
CA ASP A 404 24.58 -6.22 28.31
C ASP A 404 23.32 -6.93 27.81
N ARG A 405 23.42 -7.76 26.75
CA ARG A 405 22.30 -8.59 26.26
C ARG A 405 21.78 -9.57 27.32
N ARG A 406 22.67 -10.15 28.13
CA ARG A 406 22.26 -11.05 29.23
C ARG A 406 21.63 -10.30 30.39
N ALA A 407 22.05 -9.07 30.67
CA ALA A 407 21.35 -8.21 31.63
C ALA A 407 19.96 -7.83 31.11
N MET A 408 19.89 -7.30 29.89
CA MET A 408 18.65 -6.86 29.23
C MET A 408 17.64 -8.01 29.06
N LYS A 409 18.08 -9.24 28.82
CA LYS A 409 17.14 -10.39 28.81
C LYS A 409 16.50 -10.62 30.18
N ARG A 410 17.23 -10.51 31.28
CA ARG A 410 16.65 -10.68 32.64
C ARG A 410 15.66 -9.58 32.96
N GLU A 411 16.05 -8.33 32.71
CA GLU A 411 15.17 -7.15 32.81
C GLU A 411 13.86 -7.34 32.02
N TYR A 412 13.94 -7.96 30.84
CA TYR A 412 12.78 -8.25 30.01
C TYR A 412 11.87 -9.36 30.56
N GLU A 413 12.45 -10.47 31.07
CA GLU A 413 11.65 -11.52 31.73
C GLU A 413 10.98 -10.99 33.01
N GLU A 414 11.68 -10.16 33.80
CA GLU A 414 11.09 -9.48 34.97
C GLU A 414 9.95 -8.53 34.58
N PHE A 415 10.11 -7.78 33.49
CA PHE A 415 9.04 -6.97 32.90
C PHE A 415 7.83 -7.84 32.49
N LYS A 416 8.05 -8.98 31.80
CA LYS A 416 6.98 -9.93 31.46
C LYS A 416 6.24 -10.44 32.71
N VAL A 417 6.96 -10.74 33.80
CA VAL A 417 6.37 -11.14 35.08
C VAL A 417 5.50 -10.03 35.68
N ARG A 418 5.96 -8.76 35.67
CA ARG A 418 5.15 -7.62 36.16
C ARG A 418 3.88 -7.41 35.32
N ILE A 419 3.97 -7.46 33.99
CA ILE A 419 2.78 -7.38 33.12
C ILE A 419 1.82 -8.55 33.38
N ASN A 420 2.31 -9.78 33.54
CA ASN A 420 1.46 -10.93 33.86
C ASN A 420 0.77 -10.78 35.23
N ALA A 421 1.43 -10.18 36.22
CA ALA A 421 0.81 -9.86 37.51
C ALA A 421 -0.31 -8.81 37.37
N LEU A 422 -0.13 -7.79 36.52
CA LEU A 422 -1.20 -6.83 36.20
C LEU A 422 -2.39 -7.51 35.50
N VAL A 423 -2.15 -8.40 34.53
CA VAL A 423 -3.23 -9.17 33.86
C VAL A 423 -4.00 -10.02 34.87
N ALA A 424 -3.30 -10.75 35.75
CA ALA A 424 -3.92 -11.57 36.79
C ALA A 424 -4.71 -10.74 37.82
N LYS A 425 -4.24 -9.53 38.15
CA LYS A 425 -4.98 -8.55 38.98
C LYS A 425 -6.25 -8.07 38.26
N ALA A 426 -6.14 -7.72 36.98
CA ALA A 426 -7.24 -7.18 36.18
C ALA A 426 -8.41 -8.15 35.97
N GLN A 427 -8.17 -9.47 36.02
CA GLN A 427 -9.24 -10.49 35.98
C GLN A 427 -10.16 -10.42 37.22
N LYS A 428 -9.68 -9.88 38.34
CA LYS A 428 -10.43 -9.75 39.61
C LYS A 428 -10.95 -8.32 39.77
N LYS A 429 -11.98 -7.95 38.99
CA LYS A 429 -12.59 -6.61 39.08
C LYS A 429 -13.17 -6.38 40.50
N PRO A 430 -12.81 -5.29 41.19
CA PRO A 430 -13.42 -4.93 42.47
C PRO A 430 -14.89 -4.53 42.30
N GLU A 431 -15.72 -4.79 43.32
CA GLU A 431 -17.15 -4.41 43.30
C GLU A 431 -17.34 -2.88 43.27
N GLU A 432 -16.51 -2.15 44.03
CA GLU A 432 -16.47 -0.68 44.06
C GLU A 432 -15.84 -0.07 42.78
N GLY A 433 -15.33 -0.90 41.87
CA GLY A 433 -14.61 -0.49 40.67
C GLY A 433 -13.10 -0.32 40.88
N TRP A 434 -12.41 0.05 39.81
CA TRP A 434 -10.99 0.32 39.82
C TRP A 434 -10.68 1.67 40.48
N VAL A 435 -9.56 1.73 41.21
CA VAL A 435 -9.05 2.90 41.93
C VAL A 435 -7.57 3.07 41.54
N MET A 436 -7.17 4.30 41.24
CA MET A 436 -5.82 4.68 40.87
C MET A 436 -4.87 4.67 42.08
N GLN A 437 -3.56 4.74 41.83
CA GLN A 437 -2.54 4.69 42.90
C GLN A 437 -2.60 5.87 43.87
N ASP A 438 -3.19 7.00 43.45
CA ASP A 438 -3.45 8.20 44.26
C ASP A 438 -4.73 8.12 45.10
N GLY A 439 -5.48 7.00 45.01
CA GLY A 439 -6.74 6.79 45.72
C GLY A 439 -7.98 7.35 44.98
N THR A 440 -7.83 7.91 43.78
CA THR A 440 -8.97 8.40 42.99
C THR A 440 -9.68 7.27 42.22
N PRO A 441 -11.01 7.32 42.04
CA PRO A 441 -11.72 6.31 41.26
C PRO A 441 -11.38 6.40 39.77
N TRP A 442 -11.11 5.27 39.12
CA TRP A 442 -10.76 5.21 37.70
C TRP A 442 -11.91 5.76 36.82
N PRO A 443 -11.67 6.81 36.00
CA PRO A 443 -12.75 7.43 35.21
C PRO A 443 -13.36 6.50 34.15
N GLY A 444 -12.60 5.50 33.68
CA GLY A 444 -13.05 4.49 32.72
C GLY A 444 -13.83 3.31 33.32
N ASN A 445 -14.28 3.38 34.57
CA ASN A 445 -14.94 2.25 35.27
C ASN A 445 -16.20 1.71 34.56
N ASN A 446 -16.87 2.55 33.77
CA ASN A 446 -17.94 2.17 32.84
C ASN A 446 -17.45 2.36 31.39
N THR A 447 -17.30 1.28 30.64
CA THR A 447 -16.77 1.32 29.26
C THR A 447 -17.73 1.96 28.24
N ARG A 448 -18.99 2.23 28.62
CA ARG A 448 -20.01 2.90 27.78
C ARG A 448 -20.28 4.35 28.16
N ASP A 449 -19.84 4.78 29.34
CA ASP A 449 -20.05 6.13 29.88
C ASP A 449 -18.81 6.56 30.67
N HIS A 450 -17.87 7.23 29.99
CA HIS A 450 -16.64 7.75 30.60
C HIS A 450 -16.16 9.01 29.88
N PRO A 451 -15.51 9.94 30.60
CA PRO A 451 -14.88 11.11 30.01
C PRO A 451 -13.70 10.73 29.11
N GLY A 452 -13.30 11.64 28.22
CA GLY A 452 -12.03 11.54 27.51
C GLY A 452 -10.86 11.69 28.48
N MET A 453 -9.83 10.86 28.31
CA MET A 453 -8.61 10.82 29.13
C MET A 453 -7.38 10.90 28.21
N ILE A 454 -6.42 11.75 28.57
CA ILE A 454 -5.13 11.87 27.89
C ILE A 454 -4.04 11.82 28.97
N GLN A 455 -3.02 10.97 28.77
CA GLN A 455 -1.84 10.91 29.62
C GLN A 455 -0.57 10.91 28.77
N VAL A 456 0.44 11.66 29.18
CA VAL A 456 1.78 11.64 28.57
C VAL A 456 2.73 10.93 29.54
N TYR A 457 3.50 9.96 29.04
CA TYR A 457 4.41 9.14 29.84
C TYR A 457 5.89 9.47 29.60
N LEU A 458 6.26 9.68 28.34
CA LEU A 458 7.62 9.98 27.89
C LEU A 458 7.59 11.22 26.98
N GLY A 459 8.75 11.85 26.78
CA GLY A 459 8.96 13.05 25.98
C GLY A 459 9.79 14.09 26.74
N SER A 460 9.89 15.30 26.21
CA SER A 460 10.66 16.44 26.75
C SER A 460 10.31 16.86 28.19
N GLU A 461 9.06 16.64 28.62
CA GLU A 461 8.59 16.91 29.99
C GLU A 461 8.53 15.63 30.85
N GLY A 462 8.93 14.48 30.30
CA GLY A 462 8.81 13.16 30.90
C GLY A 462 10.12 12.59 31.43
N ALA A 463 10.16 11.28 31.66
CA ALA A 463 11.34 10.60 32.15
C ALA A 463 12.41 10.40 31.05
N LEU A 464 13.64 10.84 31.32
CA LEU A 464 14.83 10.60 30.50
C LEU A 464 15.29 9.12 30.59
N ASP A 465 16.06 8.65 29.60
CA ASP A 465 16.67 7.32 29.65
C ASP A 465 17.77 7.19 30.72
N ILE A 466 18.38 6.00 30.85
CA ILE A 466 19.46 5.79 31.85
C ILE A 466 20.73 6.60 31.53
N GLU A 467 20.94 6.99 30.26
CA GLU A 467 22.08 7.81 29.83
C GLU A 467 21.80 9.32 29.93
N GLY A 468 20.61 9.72 30.43
CA GLY A 468 20.19 11.11 30.57
C GLY A 468 19.67 11.76 29.28
N LYS A 469 19.32 10.96 28.26
CA LYS A 469 18.82 11.43 26.96
C LYS A 469 17.30 11.38 26.89
N GLU A 470 16.73 12.23 26.04
CA GLU A 470 15.29 12.23 25.77
C GLU A 470 14.84 10.99 24.99
N LEU A 471 13.60 10.58 25.24
CA LEU A 471 12.92 9.47 24.57
C LEU A 471 11.74 10.01 23.75
N PRO A 472 11.35 9.34 22.64
CA PRO A 472 10.18 9.73 21.86
C PRO A 472 8.93 9.83 22.73
N ARG A 473 8.08 10.81 22.44
CA ARG A 473 6.89 11.08 23.25
C ARG A 473 5.92 9.89 23.22
N LEU A 474 5.40 9.47 24.38
CA LEU A 474 4.38 8.43 24.48
C LEU A 474 3.09 9.02 25.07
N VAL A 475 2.01 9.01 24.29
CA VAL A 475 0.70 9.57 24.65
C VAL A 475 -0.35 8.45 24.67
N TYR A 476 -1.01 8.25 25.81
CA TYR A 476 -2.21 7.43 25.93
C TYR A 476 -3.45 8.29 25.71
N VAL A 477 -4.42 7.79 24.94
CA VAL A 477 -5.67 8.49 24.61
C VAL A 477 -6.86 7.53 24.72
N SER A 478 -7.72 7.74 25.71
CA SER A 478 -9.08 7.20 25.72
C SER A 478 -10.04 8.31 25.32
N ARG A 479 -10.82 8.13 24.26
CA ARG A 479 -11.84 9.10 23.84
C ARG A 479 -13.06 9.07 24.75
N GLU A 480 -13.83 10.14 24.76
CA GLU A 480 -15.11 10.17 25.50
C GLU A 480 -16.14 9.23 24.86
N LYS A 481 -16.90 8.53 25.70
CA LYS A 481 -18.03 7.70 25.28
C LYS A 481 -19.22 7.94 26.18
N ARG A 482 -20.39 8.07 25.57
CA ARG A 482 -21.67 8.27 26.26
C ARG A 482 -22.73 7.33 25.68
N PRO A 483 -23.70 6.86 26.48
CA PRO A 483 -24.86 6.12 25.97
C PRO A 483 -25.60 6.93 24.90
N GLY A 484 -26.00 6.28 23.81
CA GLY A 484 -26.68 6.91 22.68
C GLY A 484 -25.77 7.52 21.60
N TYR A 485 -24.47 7.69 21.86
CA TYR A 485 -23.53 8.22 20.85
C TYR A 485 -22.88 7.11 20.01
N PRO A 486 -22.96 7.16 18.67
CA PRO A 486 -22.30 6.19 17.80
C PRO A 486 -20.78 6.45 17.78
N HIS A 487 -19.98 5.47 18.20
CA HIS A 487 -18.53 5.62 18.33
C HIS A 487 -17.72 5.07 17.14
N HIS A 488 -18.35 4.46 16.12
CA HIS A 488 -17.68 4.06 14.87
C HIS A 488 -16.41 3.18 15.00
N LYS A 489 -16.22 2.47 16.12
CA LYS A 489 -15.09 1.55 16.38
C LYS A 489 -13.73 2.20 16.04
N LYS A 490 -12.84 1.46 15.36
CA LYS A 490 -11.49 1.88 14.94
C LYS A 490 -11.49 3.19 14.14
N ALA A 491 -12.39 3.36 13.17
CA ALA A 491 -12.47 4.59 12.37
C ALA A 491 -12.63 5.85 13.25
N GLY A 492 -13.50 5.78 14.26
CA GLY A 492 -13.69 6.88 15.22
C GLY A 492 -12.52 7.07 16.19
N ALA A 493 -11.85 6.00 16.60
CA ALA A 493 -10.62 6.08 17.40
C ALA A 493 -9.47 6.74 16.61
N MET A 494 -9.28 6.34 15.34
CA MET A 494 -8.30 6.93 14.43
C MET A 494 -8.58 8.41 14.15
N ASN A 495 -9.84 8.80 13.93
CA ASN A 495 -10.20 10.20 13.74
C ASN A 495 -9.98 11.05 15.00
N ALA A 496 -10.23 10.50 16.20
CA ALA A 496 -9.86 11.15 17.46
C ALA A 496 -8.33 11.31 17.59
N LEU A 497 -7.54 10.28 17.24
CA LEU A 497 -6.07 10.37 17.21
C LEU A 497 -5.55 11.44 16.24
N VAL A 498 -6.13 11.56 15.04
CA VAL A 498 -5.74 12.62 14.10
C VAL A 498 -5.95 14.01 14.72
N ARG A 499 -7.10 14.25 15.36
CA ARG A 499 -7.42 15.55 15.96
C ARG A 499 -6.54 15.87 17.16
N VAL A 500 -6.38 14.91 18.08
CA VAL A 500 -5.59 15.12 19.30
C VAL A 500 -4.09 15.33 18.98
N ALA A 501 -3.55 14.58 18.02
CA ALA A 501 -2.16 14.74 17.58
C ALA A 501 -1.92 16.09 16.88
N ALA A 502 -2.92 16.63 16.15
CA ALA A 502 -2.82 17.97 15.58
C ALA A 502 -2.73 19.08 16.65
N VAL A 503 -3.30 18.87 17.84
CA VAL A 503 -3.23 19.82 18.95
C VAL A 503 -1.91 19.65 19.74
N LEU A 504 -1.35 18.45 19.82
CA LEU A 504 -0.21 18.13 20.69
C LEU A 504 1.18 18.12 20.02
N THR A 505 1.27 17.81 18.72
CA THR A 505 2.54 17.69 17.96
C THR A 505 2.44 18.25 16.54
N ASN A 506 1.30 18.06 15.88
CA ASN A 506 1.02 18.45 14.50
C ASN A 506 2.05 17.93 13.48
N ALA A 507 2.37 16.63 13.52
CA ALA A 507 3.29 16.05 12.53
C ALA A 507 2.62 15.98 11.13
N PRO A 508 3.28 16.39 10.03
CA PRO A 508 2.68 16.34 8.70
C PRO A 508 2.44 14.90 8.19
N PHE A 509 3.12 13.91 8.78
CA PHE A 509 2.97 12.50 8.46
C PHE A 509 2.51 11.67 9.66
N MET A 510 1.67 10.66 9.41
CA MET A 510 1.12 9.77 10.44
C MET A 510 1.24 8.31 10.01
N LEU A 511 1.94 7.48 10.78
CA LEU A 511 2.03 6.03 10.58
C LEU A 511 0.94 5.32 11.38
N ASN A 512 0.05 4.58 10.72
CA ASN A 512 -0.93 3.73 11.40
C ASN A 512 -0.44 2.27 11.56
N LEU A 513 -0.60 1.72 12.77
CA LEU A 513 -0.31 0.33 13.13
C LEU A 513 -1.42 -0.30 13.97
N ASP A 514 -1.65 -1.59 13.76
CA ASP A 514 -2.43 -2.43 14.67
C ASP A 514 -1.60 -2.83 15.90
N CYS A 515 -2.26 -3.09 17.03
CA CYS A 515 -1.61 -3.49 18.28
C CYS A 515 -0.72 -4.74 18.16
N ASP A 516 -0.98 -5.62 17.19
CA ASP A 516 -0.22 -6.84 16.91
C ASP A 516 0.83 -6.70 15.79
N HIS A 517 1.07 -5.49 15.28
CA HIS A 517 2.04 -5.22 14.20
C HIS A 517 3.18 -4.32 14.68
N TYR A 518 4.40 -4.88 14.73
CA TYR A 518 5.60 -4.24 15.25
C TYR A 518 6.60 -3.86 14.14
N LEU A 519 7.53 -2.95 14.45
CA LEU A 519 8.63 -2.59 13.55
C LEU A 519 9.71 -3.68 13.57
N ASN A 520 9.82 -4.42 12.46
CA ASN A 520 10.86 -5.42 12.26
C ASN A 520 12.13 -4.80 11.65
N ASN A 521 11.99 -3.85 10.71
CA ASN A 521 13.10 -3.03 10.21
C ASN A 521 13.02 -1.64 10.87
N SER A 522 14.08 -1.26 11.58
CA SER A 522 14.14 0.02 12.29
C SER A 522 14.19 1.25 11.37
N LYS A 523 14.52 1.05 10.09
CA LYS A 523 14.65 2.11 9.06
C LYS A 523 13.36 2.38 8.28
N ALA A 524 12.26 1.67 8.56
CA ALA A 524 10.99 1.76 7.83
C ALA A 524 10.41 3.20 7.74
N VAL A 525 10.58 4.02 8.79
CA VAL A 525 10.15 5.43 8.78
C VAL A 525 11.00 6.26 7.82
N ARG A 526 12.33 6.06 7.82
CA ARG A 526 13.26 6.71 6.88
C ARG A 526 12.93 6.33 5.42
N GLU A 527 12.65 5.05 5.15
CA GLU A 527 12.23 4.57 3.83
C GLU A 527 10.94 5.24 3.33
N ALA A 528 9.97 5.48 4.21
CA ALA A 528 8.76 6.23 3.85
C ALA A 528 9.07 7.71 3.51
N MET A 529 10.00 8.34 4.26
CA MET A 529 10.41 9.72 4.01
C MET A 529 11.12 9.90 2.67
N CYS A 530 11.86 8.91 2.16
CA CYS A 530 12.43 8.95 0.80
C CYS A 530 11.37 9.28 -0.28
N PHE A 531 10.13 8.81 -0.12
CA PHE A 531 9.03 9.12 -1.03
C PHE A 531 8.26 10.39 -0.65
N LEU A 532 7.99 10.59 0.63
CA LEU A 532 7.10 11.66 1.11
C LEU A 532 7.80 13.04 1.15
N MET A 533 9.11 13.07 1.38
CA MET A 533 9.93 14.29 1.36
C MET A 533 10.54 14.59 -0.03
N ASP A 534 10.26 13.78 -1.05
CA ASP A 534 10.67 14.05 -2.44
C ASP A 534 10.05 15.36 -2.96
N PRO A 535 10.86 16.35 -3.36
CA PRO A 535 10.39 17.63 -3.92
C PRO A 535 9.42 17.53 -5.10
N GLN A 536 9.54 16.50 -5.96
CA GLN A 536 8.79 16.38 -7.22
C GLN A 536 7.45 15.65 -7.05
N ILE A 537 7.46 14.57 -6.27
CA ILE A 537 6.35 13.62 -6.18
C ILE A 537 5.72 13.60 -4.77
N GLY A 538 6.49 13.84 -3.70
CA GLY A 538 6.03 13.73 -2.30
C GLY A 538 4.78 14.56 -2.00
N LYS A 539 4.74 15.83 -2.44
CA LYS A 539 3.55 16.70 -2.30
C LYS A 539 2.27 16.17 -2.98
N LYS A 540 2.35 15.16 -3.86
CA LYS A 540 1.19 14.52 -4.54
C LYS A 540 0.85 13.14 -3.97
N LEU A 541 1.59 12.68 -2.95
CA LEU A 541 1.35 11.40 -2.30
C LEU A 541 0.40 11.54 -1.12
N CYS A 542 -0.62 10.67 -1.06
CA CYS A 542 -1.49 10.55 0.11
C CYS A 542 -0.94 9.59 1.17
N TYR A 543 -0.30 8.48 0.75
CA TYR A 543 0.31 7.52 1.67
C TYR A 543 1.35 6.60 1.02
N VAL A 544 2.24 6.05 1.85
CA VAL A 544 3.14 4.93 1.52
C VAL A 544 2.65 3.69 2.27
N GLN A 545 2.30 2.64 1.53
CA GLN A 545 1.86 1.35 2.07
C GLN A 545 3.00 0.32 1.99
N PHE A 546 3.23 -0.40 3.09
CA PHE A 546 4.18 -1.51 3.16
C PHE A 546 3.46 -2.88 3.09
N PRO A 547 4.13 -3.96 2.66
CA PRO A 547 3.60 -5.32 2.76
C PRO A 547 3.41 -5.72 4.22
N GLN A 548 2.23 -6.27 4.54
CA GLN A 548 2.03 -6.97 5.81
C GLN A 548 2.66 -8.35 5.71
N ARG A 549 3.54 -8.68 6.66
CA ARG A 549 4.11 -10.03 6.82
C ARG A 549 3.74 -10.54 8.21
N PHE A 550 3.63 -11.85 8.36
CA PHE A 550 3.24 -12.44 9.63
C PHE A 550 4.23 -13.51 10.10
N ASP A 551 4.43 -13.57 11.41
CA ASP A 551 5.16 -14.63 12.11
C ASP A 551 4.17 -15.72 12.61
N GLY A 552 4.68 -16.78 13.25
CA GLY A 552 3.85 -17.83 13.86
C GLY A 552 3.14 -18.78 12.88
N ILE A 553 3.51 -18.76 11.59
CA ILE A 553 2.86 -19.57 10.55
C ILE A 553 3.48 -20.99 10.49
N ASP A 554 2.64 -22.03 10.40
CA ASP A 554 3.05 -23.41 10.06
C ASP A 554 4.01 -23.41 8.86
N ARG A 555 5.04 -24.27 8.89
CA ARG A 555 5.99 -24.47 7.78
C ARG A 555 5.28 -24.72 6.44
N HIS A 556 4.10 -25.34 6.48
CA HIS A 556 3.29 -25.66 5.29
C HIS A 556 2.29 -24.57 4.87
N ASP A 557 2.13 -23.49 5.65
CA ASP A 557 1.14 -22.40 5.48
C ASP A 557 -0.24 -22.88 4.99
N ARG A 558 -0.81 -23.87 5.70
CA ARG A 558 -2.02 -24.62 5.30
C ARG A 558 -3.24 -23.75 4.99
N TYR A 559 -3.30 -22.55 5.58
CA TYR A 559 -4.42 -21.61 5.46
C TYR A 559 -4.07 -20.37 4.62
N ALA A 560 -2.93 -20.40 3.91
CA ALA A 560 -2.44 -19.31 3.05
C ALA A 560 -2.39 -17.94 3.77
N ASN A 561 -2.01 -17.94 5.06
CA ASN A 561 -2.01 -16.76 5.91
C ASN A 561 -1.01 -15.69 5.44
N ARG A 562 0.05 -16.08 4.71
CA ARG A 562 1.03 -15.13 4.15
C ARG A 562 0.44 -14.22 3.06
N ASN A 563 -0.67 -14.61 2.43
CA ASN A 563 -1.37 -13.86 1.37
C ASN A 563 -0.43 -13.28 0.27
N VAL A 564 0.58 -14.06 -0.13
CA VAL A 564 1.67 -13.56 -0.99
C VAL A 564 1.19 -13.14 -2.39
N VAL A 565 0.13 -13.75 -2.93
CA VAL A 565 -0.43 -13.34 -4.23
C VAL A 565 -0.93 -11.90 -4.18
N PHE A 566 -1.63 -11.52 -3.11
CA PHE A 566 -2.14 -10.16 -2.96
C PHE A 566 -1.01 -9.13 -2.78
N PHE A 567 -0.05 -9.39 -1.90
CA PHE A 567 1.02 -8.44 -1.59
C PHE A 567 2.14 -8.42 -2.66
N ASP A 568 2.59 -9.57 -3.16
CA ASP A 568 3.73 -9.65 -4.06
C ASP A 568 3.38 -9.62 -5.56
N ILE A 569 2.11 -9.82 -5.94
CA ILE A 569 1.63 -9.75 -7.33
C ILE A 569 0.68 -8.56 -7.50
N ASN A 570 -0.47 -8.57 -6.80
CA ASN A 570 -1.54 -7.59 -7.05
C ASN A 570 -1.11 -6.16 -6.69
N MET A 571 -0.55 -5.92 -5.50
CA MET A 571 -0.14 -4.57 -5.06
C MET A 571 0.94 -3.95 -5.94
N LYS A 572 1.91 -4.74 -6.42
CA LYS A 572 2.94 -4.25 -7.37
C LYS A 572 2.35 -3.85 -8.71
N GLY A 573 1.27 -4.54 -9.16
CA GLY A 573 0.48 -4.16 -10.33
C GLY A 573 -0.20 -2.79 -10.15
N LEU A 574 -0.86 -2.57 -9.01
CA LEU A 574 -1.55 -1.32 -8.68
C LEU A 574 -0.60 -0.12 -8.54
N ASP A 575 0.59 -0.33 -7.96
CA ASP A 575 1.61 0.72 -7.80
C ASP A 575 2.07 1.32 -9.14
N GLY A 576 2.02 0.54 -10.22
CA GLY A 576 2.28 1.01 -11.58
C GLY A 576 1.20 1.95 -12.15
N ILE A 577 -0.01 1.91 -11.60
CA ILE A 577 -1.18 2.64 -12.10
C ILE A 577 -1.35 3.96 -11.34
N GLN A 578 -1.96 3.93 -10.16
CA GLN A 578 -2.16 5.11 -9.31
C GLN A 578 -1.51 4.95 -7.94
N GLY A 579 -1.39 3.70 -7.44
CA GLY A 579 -0.78 3.32 -6.19
C GLY A 579 -1.49 2.09 -5.58
N PRO A 580 -0.94 1.41 -4.56
CA PRO A 580 -1.64 0.35 -3.83
C PRO A 580 -2.87 0.88 -3.07
N VAL A 581 -3.84 0.01 -2.76
CA VAL A 581 -4.93 0.37 -1.83
C VAL A 581 -4.42 0.35 -0.38
N TYR A 582 -5.08 1.11 0.50
CA TYR A 582 -4.84 1.05 1.94
C TYR A 582 -5.47 -0.22 2.55
N VAL A 583 -4.70 -0.92 3.41
CA VAL A 583 -5.03 -2.26 3.96
C VAL A 583 -5.01 -2.32 5.49
N GLY A 584 -5.23 -1.19 6.17
CA GLY A 584 -5.56 -1.15 7.60
C GLY A 584 -4.41 -1.05 8.61
N THR A 585 -3.16 -1.32 8.22
CA THR A 585 -1.93 -1.21 9.05
C THR A 585 -0.68 -1.09 8.16
N GLY A 586 0.43 -0.59 8.73
CA GLY A 586 1.74 -0.48 8.06
C GLY A 586 1.76 0.59 6.96
N CYS A 587 1.16 1.75 7.23
CA CYS A 587 0.92 2.78 6.23
C CYS A 587 1.20 4.19 6.78
N VAL A 588 2.06 4.96 6.09
CA VAL A 588 2.41 6.34 6.45
C VAL A 588 1.60 7.30 5.58
N PHE A 589 0.66 8.02 6.21
CA PHE A 589 -0.23 8.98 5.56
C PHE A 589 0.28 10.42 5.61
N ASN A 590 -0.06 11.19 4.59
CA ASN A 590 -0.01 12.65 4.57
C ASN A 590 -1.25 13.23 5.28
N ARG A 591 -1.04 14.03 6.33
CA ARG A 591 -2.09 14.63 7.16
C ARG A 591 -3.06 15.50 6.35
N GLN A 592 -2.56 16.30 5.41
CA GLN A 592 -3.39 17.17 4.56
C GLN A 592 -4.30 16.37 3.61
N ALA A 593 -3.84 15.20 3.15
CA ALA A 593 -4.65 14.31 2.32
C ALA A 593 -5.81 13.67 3.11
N LEU A 594 -5.59 13.35 4.41
CA LEU A 594 -6.64 12.84 5.32
C LEU A 594 -7.64 13.93 5.75
N TYR A 595 -7.19 15.19 5.90
CA TYR A 595 -8.07 16.36 6.03
C TYR A 595 -8.95 16.61 4.79
N GLY A 596 -8.72 15.86 3.71
CA GLY A 596 -9.54 15.87 2.51
C GLY A 596 -9.31 17.08 1.62
N TYR A 597 -8.14 17.72 1.71
CA TYR A 597 -7.68 18.65 0.68
C TYR A 597 -7.45 17.90 -0.64
N ASP A 598 -7.52 18.64 -1.74
CA ASP A 598 -7.15 18.13 -3.06
C ASP A 598 -5.62 18.16 -3.23
N PRO A 599 -5.03 17.24 -4.03
CA PRO A 599 -3.59 17.27 -4.29
C PRO A 599 -3.20 18.57 -5.01
N PRO A 600 -2.03 19.16 -4.70
CA PRO A 600 -1.61 20.44 -5.27
C PRO A 600 -1.54 20.37 -6.79
N VAL A 601 -2.19 21.34 -7.44
CA VAL A 601 -2.30 21.42 -8.89
C VAL A 601 -0.93 21.66 -9.49
N SER A 602 -0.48 20.78 -10.37
CA SER A 602 0.72 21.04 -11.18
C SER A 602 0.46 22.24 -12.09
N GLU A 603 1.39 23.20 -12.10
CA GLU A 603 1.44 24.30 -13.09
C GLU A 603 1.12 23.75 -14.49
N LYS A 604 0.03 24.22 -15.08
CA LYS A 604 -0.39 23.73 -16.40
C LYS A 604 0.56 24.29 -17.45
N ARG A 605 1.06 23.40 -18.31
CA ARG A 605 1.82 23.77 -19.52
C ARG A 605 1.11 24.90 -20.26
N PRO A 606 1.79 26.01 -20.60
CA PRO A 606 1.44 26.77 -21.80
C PRO A 606 1.46 25.78 -22.97
N LYS A 607 0.40 25.74 -23.77
CA LYS A 607 0.46 24.98 -25.02
C LYS A 607 1.32 25.80 -25.99
N MET A 608 2.57 25.39 -26.22
CA MET A 608 3.30 25.87 -27.39
C MET A 608 2.56 25.39 -28.64
N THR A 609 1.90 26.31 -29.32
CA THR A 609 1.57 26.19 -30.73
C THR A 609 2.81 26.62 -31.51
N CYS A 610 3.42 25.70 -32.25
CA CYS A 610 4.56 26.02 -33.11
C CYS A 610 4.04 26.54 -34.46
N ASP A 611 4.15 27.84 -34.70
CA ASP A 611 3.76 28.50 -35.96
C ASP A 611 4.84 28.33 -37.04
N CYS A 612 5.28 27.10 -37.27
CA CYS A 612 6.39 26.80 -38.18
C CYS A 612 6.23 25.47 -38.94
N TRP A 613 5.23 25.37 -39.82
CA TRP A 613 5.35 24.57 -41.07
C TRP A 613 4.37 25.01 -42.18
N PRO A 614 4.73 24.92 -43.48
CA PRO A 614 3.88 25.36 -44.59
C PRO A 614 2.69 24.44 -44.92
N SER A 615 1.64 25.04 -45.47
CA SER A 615 0.27 24.49 -45.58
C SER A 615 0.04 23.22 -46.42
N TRP A 616 1.03 22.64 -47.12
CA TRP A 616 0.78 21.60 -48.13
C TRP A 616 0.95 20.15 -47.63
N CYS A 617 1.78 19.88 -46.61
CA CYS A 617 2.19 18.50 -46.28
C CYS A 617 1.43 17.86 -45.09
N CYS A 618 0.09 17.96 -45.05
CA CYS A 618 -0.72 17.34 -43.99
C CYS A 618 -1.97 16.61 -44.52
N CYS A 619 -1.77 15.72 -45.49
CA CYS A 619 -2.80 14.82 -46.01
C CYS A 619 -2.45 13.33 -45.76
N CYS A 620 -2.18 12.95 -44.51
CA CYS A 620 -2.16 11.53 -44.07
C CYS A 620 -2.35 11.30 -42.55
N CYS A 621 -3.15 12.11 -41.84
CA CYS A 621 -3.66 11.76 -40.50
C CYS A 621 -5.02 12.46 -40.23
N GLY A 622 -6.08 11.69 -40.01
CA GLY A 622 -7.45 12.20 -39.98
C GLY A 622 -7.88 12.87 -38.66
N GLY A 623 -8.15 14.17 -38.70
CA GLY A 623 -8.87 14.90 -37.65
C GLY A 623 -10.38 14.95 -37.89
N SER A 624 -11.18 14.47 -36.93
CA SER A 624 -12.65 14.42 -37.04
C SER A 624 -13.30 15.80 -37.00
N ARG A 625 -13.98 16.20 -38.08
CA ARG A 625 -14.74 17.46 -38.19
C ARG A 625 -16.04 17.42 -37.36
N LYS A 626 -16.37 18.53 -36.67
CA LYS A 626 -17.73 18.77 -36.13
C LYS A 626 -18.70 19.13 -37.26
N PRO A 627 -19.91 18.55 -37.34
CA PRO A 627 -20.99 19.09 -38.15
C PRO A 627 -21.93 20.00 -37.31
N LYS A 628 -22.30 21.15 -37.86
CA LYS A 628 -23.56 21.85 -37.51
C LYS A 628 -24.60 21.47 -38.55
N SER A 629 -25.80 21.03 -38.17
CA SER A 629 -26.97 21.06 -39.05
C SER A 629 -28.27 21.33 -38.28
N LYS A 630 -29.27 21.83 -39.00
CA LYS A 630 -30.49 22.45 -38.47
C LYS A 630 -31.59 21.41 -38.17
N SER A 631 -32.53 21.80 -37.31
CA SER A 631 -33.78 21.07 -37.04
C SER A 631 -34.68 20.91 -38.29
N LYS A 632 -35.31 19.73 -38.42
CA LYS A 632 -36.67 19.58 -38.99
C LYS A 632 -37.36 18.31 -38.43
N LYS A 633 -38.67 18.41 -38.19
CA LYS A 633 -39.54 17.39 -37.56
C LYS A 633 -39.93 16.24 -38.52
N LYS A 634 -40.10 15.03 -37.97
CA LYS A 634 -41.28 14.10 -38.11
C LYS A 634 -40.97 12.81 -37.31
N SER A 635 -41.74 12.52 -36.23
CA SER A 635 -42.77 11.44 -36.14
C SER A 635 -42.22 10.03 -36.43
N ILE A 636 -42.43 8.98 -35.62
CA ILE A 636 -43.62 8.63 -34.82
C ILE A 636 -43.20 7.96 -33.49
N LYS A 637 -43.92 8.26 -32.40
CA LYS A 637 -43.99 7.45 -31.19
C LYS A 637 -45.44 6.94 -31.10
N ALA A 638 -45.69 5.63 -31.21
CA ALA A 638 -47.00 5.04 -30.97
C ALA A 638 -46.95 3.51 -30.80
N LEU A 639 -46.78 3.05 -29.56
CA LEU A 639 -47.63 1.99 -29.01
C LEU A 639 -47.63 2.13 -27.48
N LEU A 640 -48.82 2.10 -26.87
CA LEU A 640 -49.07 2.02 -25.42
C LEU A 640 -48.42 3.16 -24.57
N GLY A 641 -49.10 4.24 -24.19
CA GLY A 641 -50.53 4.51 -24.22
C GLY A 641 -51.17 4.32 -22.85
N LEU A 642 -51.03 5.33 -21.99
CA LEU A 642 -51.90 5.61 -20.83
C LEU A 642 -51.76 7.11 -20.49
N GLY A 643 -52.78 7.91 -20.82
CA GLY A 643 -53.01 9.21 -20.19
C GLY A 643 -53.88 9.03 -18.92
N GLY A 644 -54.20 10.04 -18.12
CA GLY A 644 -53.85 11.47 -18.11
C GLY A 644 -53.92 11.96 -16.65
N LEU A 645 -54.31 13.19 -16.28
CA LEU A 645 -54.52 14.46 -16.98
C LEU A 645 -54.58 15.59 -15.88
N TYR A 646 -54.58 16.86 -16.30
CA TYR A 646 -54.91 18.07 -15.50
C TYR A 646 -53.96 18.70 -14.45
N SER A 647 -53.21 19.68 -14.99
CA SER A 647 -52.70 20.96 -14.43
C SER A 647 -53.57 21.74 -13.41
N LYS A 648 -52.94 22.42 -12.43
CA LYS A 648 -52.94 23.92 -12.34
C LYS A 648 -52.04 24.55 -11.25
N LYS A 649 -51.32 25.62 -11.65
CA LYS A 649 -50.74 26.75 -10.86
C LYS A 649 -49.61 26.36 -9.85
N LYS A 650 -48.62 27.22 -9.54
CA LYS A 650 -48.61 28.71 -9.50
C LYS A 650 -47.19 29.30 -9.70
N LYS A 651 -47.10 30.40 -10.47
CA LYS A 651 -46.08 31.49 -10.47
C LYS A 651 -44.57 31.18 -10.44
N THR A 652 -43.94 31.35 -11.61
CA THR A 652 -42.54 31.81 -11.80
C THR A 652 -42.48 33.32 -12.07
N MET A 653 -41.37 33.97 -11.72
CA MET A 653 -40.68 35.13 -12.37
C MET A 653 -39.52 35.55 -11.45
N ASN A 654 -38.40 36.16 -11.84
CA ASN A 654 -37.65 36.41 -13.11
C ASN A 654 -36.23 36.87 -12.64
N GLY A 655 -35.16 37.04 -13.41
CA GLY A 655 -34.81 36.82 -14.83
C GLY A 655 -33.26 36.81 -14.91
N LYS A 656 -32.63 36.07 -15.84
CA LYS A 656 -32.21 36.53 -17.18
C LYS A 656 -31.22 37.71 -17.22
N ASN A 657 -29.95 37.37 -17.45
CA ASN A 657 -28.90 38.20 -18.04
C ASN A 657 -29.34 38.86 -19.37
N TYR A 658 -28.69 39.97 -19.78
CA TYR A 658 -27.84 40.00 -20.98
C TYR A 658 -27.01 41.30 -21.12
N THR A 659 -25.74 41.10 -21.50
CA THR A 659 -24.69 42.01 -22.01
C THR A 659 -25.09 43.30 -22.76
N ARG A 660 -24.25 44.38 -22.66
CA ARG A 660 -23.29 44.84 -23.71
C ARG A 660 -22.90 46.35 -23.57
N LYS A 661 -21.59 46.70 -23.63
CA LYS A 661 -21.09 48.10 -23.77
C LYS A 661 -21.26 48.64 -25.21
N PRO A 662 -21.42 49.96 -25.41
CA PRO A 662 -20.31 50.73 -26.02
C PRO A 662 -20.11 52.20 -25.54
N SER A 663 -18.85 52.66 -25.62
CA SER A 663 -18.33 54.04 -25.86
C SER A 663 -19.03 55.32 -25.34
N GLY A 664 -18.25 56.17 -24.64
CA GLY A 664 -18.51 57.63 -24.48
C GLY A 664 -18.25 58.13 -23.04
N PRO A 665 -17.49 59.23 -22.81
CA PRO A 665 -17.10 59.66 -21.46
C PRO A 665 -17.97 60.81 -20.92
N VAL A 666 -18.36 60.73 -19.64
CA VAL A 666 -18.81 61.86 -18.80
C VAL A 666 -18.33 61.58 -17.36
N PHE A 667 -17.64 62.55 -16.75
CA PHE A 667 -17.43 62.62 -15.30
C PHE A 667 -18.68 63.26 -14.66
N ASP A 668 -19.20 62.70 -13.56
CA ASP A 668 -19.12 63.36 -12.25
C ASP A 668 -19.77 62.57 -11.10
N LEU A 669 -19.20 62.76 -9.91
CA LEU A 669 -19.70 62.52 -8.53
C LEU A 669 -20.79 61.46 -8.27
N GLU A 670 -20.36 60.29 -7.79
CA GLU A 670 -21.10 59.54 -6.75
C GLU A 670 -20.15 58.67 -5.88
N GLU A 671 -18.96 59.19 -5.56
CA GLU A 671 -17.84 58.46 -4.92
C GLU A 671 -17.65 58.82 -3.44
N ILE A 672 -18.70 58.74 -2.61
CA ILE A 672 -18.61 58.89 -1.14
C ILE A 672 -19.34 57.78 -0.34
N GLU A 673 -20.22 56.96 -0.95
CA GLU A 673 -20.98 55.93 -0.21
C GLU A 673 -20.51 54.47 -0.40
N GLU A 674 -19.63 54.16 -1.38
CA GLU A 674 -19.07 52.80 -1.56
C GLU A 674 -17.95 52.43 -0.55
N GLY A 675 -17.49 53.38 0.28
CA GLY A 675 -16.39 53.17 1.23
C GLY A 675 -16.72 52.30 2.45
N LEU A 676 -18.01 52.06 2.73
CA LEU A 676 -18.47 51.32 3.91
C LEU A 676 -19.01 49.90 3.61
N GLU A 677 -19.51 49.64 2.40
CA GLU A 677 -20.05 48.32 2.05
C GLU A 677 -18.96 47.28 1.75
N GLY A 678 -17.81 47.70 1.21
CA GLY A 678 -16.69 46.81 0.87
C GLY A 678 -16.00 46.15 2.08
N TYR A 679 -15.98 46.83 3.24
CA TYR A 679 -15.46 46.25 4.49
C TYR A 679 -16.41 45.16 5.02
N ASP A 680 -17.71 45.43 4.93
CA ASP A 680 -18.78 44.56 5.40
C ASP A 680 -18.88 43.27 4.54
N GLU A 681 -18.63 43.35 3.23
CA GLU A 681 -18.51 42.16 2.36
C GLU A 681 -17.22 41.36 2.62
N LEU A 682 -16.09 42.01 2.86
CA LEU A 682 -14.84 41.33 3.20
C LEU A 682 -14.94 40.60 4.54
N GLU A 683 -15.49 41.25 5.58
CA GLU A 683 -15.78 40.58 6.86
C GLU A 683 -16.80 39.45 6.69
N LYS A 684 -17.91 39.64 5.96
CA LYS A 684 -18.87 38.55 5.67
C LYS A 684 -18.21 37.39 4.91
N SER A 685 -17.29 37.65 3.99
CA SER A 685 -16.56 36.60 3.26
C SER A 685 -15.57 35.85 4.15
N SER A 686 -14.86 36.56 5.04
CA SER A 686 -13.93 35.99 6.02
C SER A 686 -14.68 35.17 7.07
N LEU A 687 -15.77 35.71 7.62
CA LEU A 687 -16.66 35.03 8.56
C LEU A 687 -17.37 33.82 7.92
N MET A 688 -17.75 33.88 6.64
CA MET A 688 -18.26 32.71 5.92
C MET A 688 -17.15 31.67 5.68
N SER A 689 -15.91 32.09 5.40
CA SER A 689 -14.76 31.19 5.30
C SER A 689 -14.51 30.48 6.63
N GLN A 690 -14.47 31.21 7.75
CA GLN A 690 -14.29 30.65 9.09
C GLN A 690 -15.44 29.71 9.48
N LYS A 691 -16.70 30.09 9.25
CA LYS A 691 -17.86 29.19 9.47
C LYS A 691 -17.81 27.93 8.60
N ASN A 692 -17.26 28.01 7.39
CA ASN A 692 -17.02 26.83 6.56
C ASN A 692 -15.91 25.93 7.14
N PHE A 693 -14.84 26.49 7.70
CA PHE A 693 -13.83 25.72 8.43
C PHE A 693 -14.40 25.08 9.71
N GLU A 694 -15.19 25.80 10.51
CA GLU A 694 -15.87 25.28 11.70
C GLU A 694 -16.82 24.13 11.36
N LYS A 695 -17.67 24.30 10.33
CA LYS A 695 -18.53 23.22 9.83
C LYS A 695 -17.72 22.03 9.32
N ARG A 696 -16.55 22.27 8.73
CA ARG A 696 -15.72 21.21 8.12
C ARG A 696 -14.94 20.42 9.18
N PHE A 697 -14.24 21.11 10.08
CA PHE A 697 -13.24 20.56 10.99
C PHE A 697 -13.67 20.50 12.46
N GLY A 698 -14.76 21.20 12.84
CA GLY A 698 -15.27 21.32 14.21
C GLY A 698 -14.96 22.67 14.85
N GLN A 699 -15.44 22.86 16.08
CA GLN A 699 -15.49 24.17 16.74
C GLN A 699 -14.15 24.64 17.35
N SER A 700 -13.11 23.80 17.40
CA SER A 700 -11.83 24.14 17.99
C SER A 700 -11.03 25.11 17.09
N PRO A 701 -10.78 26.37 17.52
CA PRO A 701 -10.00 27.32 16.74
C PRO A 701 -8.51 26.91 16.69
N VAL A 702 -8.01 26.27 17.76
CA VAL A 702 -6.64 25.76 17.84
C VAL A 702 -6.43 24.63 16.83
N PHE A 703 -7.38 23.70 16.74
CA PHE A 703 -7.33 22.64 15.73
C PHE A 703 -7.40 23.21 14.30
N ILE A 704 -8.31 24.15 14.02
CA ILE A 704 -8.40 24.79 12.69
C ILE A 704 -7.07 25.48 12.34
N ALA A 705 -6.51 26.31 13.23
CA ALA A 705 -5.23 26.97 13.01
C ALA A 705 -4.08 25.97 12.77
N SER A 706 -4.05 24.88 13.53
CA SER A 706 -3.09 23.78 13.33
C SER A 706 -3.22 23.12 11.95
N THR A 707 -4.43 22.90 11.44
CA THR A 707 -4.65 22.30 10.11
C THR A 707 -4.17 23.17 8.95
N LEU A 708 -4.13 24.49 9.12
CA LEU A 708 -3.70 25.45 8.08
C LEU A 708 -2.18 25.51 7.88
N LYS A 709 -1.38 24.95 8.79
CA LYS A 709 0.09 24.97 8.73
C LYS A 709 0.60 23.76 7.93
N GLU A 710 0.92 23.94 6.64
CA GLU A 710 1.33 22.84 5.74
C GLU A 710 2.53 22.03 6.28
N ASP A 711 3.56 22.71 6.78
CA ASP A 711 4.80 22.07 7.26
C ASP A 711 4.70 21.54 8.70
N GLY A 712 3.55 21.72 9.36
CA GLY A 712 3.25 21.17 10.69
C GLY A 712 3.93 21.88 11.87
N GLY A 713 3.94 21.21 13.02
CA GLY A 713 4.38 21.75 14.30
C GLY A 713 3.41 22.76 14.92
N LEU A 714 3.68 23.15 16.17
CA LEU A 714 2.86 24.11 16.92
C LEU A 714 3.30 25.58 16.66
N PRO A 715 2.50 26.58 17.06
CA PRO A 715 2.95 27.97 17.16
C PRO A 715 3.91 28.19 18.34
N GLU A 716 4.79 29.17 18.23
CA GLU A 716 5.69 29.58 19.32
C GLU A 716 4.90 30.18 20.50
N GLY A 717 5.35 29.93 21.73
CA GLY A 717 4.70 30.44 22.95
C GLY A 717 3.43 29.70 23.41
N THR A 718 3.09 28.56 22.80
CA THR A 718 1.86 27.83 23.16
C THR A 718 1.98 27.12 24.52
N ASN A 719 1.02 27.35 25.44
CA ASN A 719 1.06 26.78 26.80
C ASN A 719 0.60 25.30 26.84
N PRO A 720 1.41 24.36 27.37
CA PRO A 720 1.10 22.92 27.35
C PRO A 720 -0.17 22.56 28.13
N THR A 721 -0.45 23.22 29.26
CA THR A 721 -1.66 22.99 30.06
C THR A 721 -2.93 23.36 29.28
N THR A 722 -2.87 24.44 28.50
CA THR A 722 -4.00 24.81 27.63
C THR A 722 -4.16 23.85 26.44
N LEU A 723 -3.06 23.32 25.91
CA LEU A 723 -3.11 22.31 24.85
C LEU A 723 -3.74 21.01 25.32
N ILE A 724 -3.45 20.54 26.53
CA ILE A 724 -4.08 19.32 27.08
C ILE A 724 -5.59 19.52 27.25
N LYS A 725 -6.04 20.68 27.74
CA LYS A 725 -7.48 20.98 27.86
C LYS A 725 -8.18 20.99 26.50
N GLU A 726 -7.55 21.58 25.49
CA GLU A 726 -8.08 21.62 24.13
C GLU A 726 -8.04 20.24 23.45
N ALA A 727 -6.98 19.46 23.71
CA ALA A 727 -6.83 18.09 23.27
C ALA A 727 -7.97 17.19 23.82
N ILE A 728 -8.38 17.38 25.07
CA ILE A 728 -9.56 16.73 25.66
C ILE A 728 -10.87 17.17 24.96
N HIS A 729 -11.01 18.46 24.64
CA HIS A 729 -12.20 18.97 23.93
C HIS A 729 -12.37 18.32 22.54
N VAL A 730 -11.30 18.19 21.74
CA VAL A 730 -11.39 17.61 20.39
C VAL A 730 -11.62 16.09 20.34
N ILE A 731 -11.45 15.37 21.47
CA ILE A 731 -11.79 13.93 21.60
C ILE A 731 -13.16 13.68 22.24
N SER A 732 -13.95 14.73 22.50
CA SER A 732 -15.31 14.61 23.04
C SER A 732 -16.27 13.91 22.05
N CYS A 733 -17.29 13.21 22.58
CA CYS A 733 -18.17 12.39 21.75
C CYS A 733 -19.09 13.22 20.83
N GLY A 734 -19.43 14.45 21.24
CA GLY A 734 -20.25 15.38 20.46
C GLY A 734 -19.49 16.15 19.36
N TYR A 735 -18.15 16.08 19.33
CA TYR A 735 -17.33 16.89 18.41
C TYR A 735 -17.65 16.62 16.92
N GLU A 736 -18.10 15.41 16.58
CA GLU A 736 -18.25 14.98 15.19
C GLU A 736 -19.64 15.24 14.59
N GLU A 737 -20.69 15.40 15.40
CA GLU A 737 -22.10 15.41 14.95
C GLU A 737 -22.37 16.34 13.75
N LYS A 738 -22.01 17.61 13.93
CA LYS A 738 -22.29 18.72 12.99
C LYS A 738 -21.16 18.99 12.02
N THR A 739 -20.18 18.09 11.95
CA THR A 739 -18.97 18.23 11.13
C THR A 739 -18.95 17.29 9.92
N GLU A 740 -17.95 17.43 9.06
CA GLU A 740 -17.72 16.53 7.92
C GLU A 740 -16.77 15.35 8.26
N TRP A 741 -16.37 15.20 9.54
CA TRP A 741 -15.60 14.04 10.04
C TRP A 741 -16.34 12.72 9.79
N GLY A 742 -15.61 11.71 9.32
CA GLY A 742 -16.14 10.40 8.94
C GLY A 742 -17.01 10.38 7.68
N LYS A 743 -17.59 11.52 7.27
CA LYS A 743 -18.45 11.64 6.08
C LYS A 743 -17.62 11.95 4.83
N GLU A 744 -16.71 12.90 4.95
CA GLU A 744 -15.83 13.38 3.86
C GLU A 744 -14.36 13.46 4.29
N ILE A 745 -14.07 13.47 5.60
CA ILE A 745 -12.76 13.77 6.22
C ILE A 745 -12.33 12.64 7.17
N GLY A 746 -11.03 12.36 7.20
CA GLY A 746 -10.43 11.30 8.01
C GLY A 746 -10.77 9.91 7.46
N TRP A 747 -10.80 8.93 8.37
CA TRP A 747 -11.30 7.58 8.11
C TRP A 747 -12.81 7.60 7.90
N ILE A 748 -13.27 7.04 6.78
CA ILE A 748 -14.66 7.14 6.33
C ILE A 748 -15.56 6.12 7.06
N TYR A 749 -16.69 6.59 7.59
CA TYR A 749 -17.65 5.79 8.35
C TYR A 749 -18.64 5.06 7.44
N GLY A 750 -19.29 4.02 7.99
CA GLY A 750 -20.41 3.32 7.35
C GLY A 750 -20.09 1.96 6.73
N SER A 751 -18.87 1.45 6.87
CA SER A 751 -18.50 0.07 6.52
C SER A 751 -17.64 -0.55 7.62
N VAL A 752 -17.65 -1.88 7.73
CA VAL A 752 -16.70 -2.68 8.54
C VAL A 752 -15.29 -2.71 7.94
N THR A 753 -15.10 -2.29 6.69
CA THR A 753 -13.80 -2.12 6.03
C THR A 753 -13.60 -0.63 5.67
N GLU A 754 -13.36 0.21 6.68
CA GLU A 754 -13.12 1.64 6.49
C GLU A 754 -11.81 1.94 5.75
N ASP A 755 -10.88 0.99 5.75
CA ASP A 755 -9.54 1.09 5.18
C ASP A 755 -9.57 1.28 3.66
N ILE A 756 -10.08 0.29 2.93
CA ILE A 756 -10.20 0.36 1.47
C ILE A 756 -11.08 1.53 1.03
N LEU A 757 -12.14 1.84 1.79
CA LEU A 757 -13.05 2.95 1.51
C LEU A 757 -12.35 4.32 1.63
N THR A 758 -11.52 4.49 2.66
CA THR A 758 -10.73 5.72 2.87
C THR A 758 -9.69 5.89 1.75
N GLY A 759 -8.95 4.84 1.42
CA GLY A 759 -8.00 4.85 0.29
C GLY A 759 -8.66 5.19 -1.05
N PHE A 760 -9.81 4.55 -1.34
CA PHE A 760 -10.61 4.82 -2.55
C PHE A 760 -11.06 6.28 -2.64
N LYS A 761 -11.60 6.86 -1.55
CA LYS A 761 -12.04 8.26 -1.50
C LYS A 761 -10.88 9.23 -1.74
N MET A 762 -9.68 8.94 -1.23
CA MET A 762 -8.46 9.74 -1.50
C MET A 762 -8.02 9.63 -2.96
N HIS A 763 -8.00 8.41 -3.54
CA HIS A 763 -7.64 8.20 -4.96
C HIS A 763 -8.65 8.88 -5.91
N CYS A 764 -9.93 8.97 -5.53
CA CYS A 764 -10.96 9.70 -6.28
C CYS A 764 -10.70 11.22 -6.38
N ARG A 765 -10.13 11.84 -5.33
CA ARG A 765 -9.68 13.25 -5.35
C ARG A 765 -8.45 13.49 -6.25
N GLY A 766 -7.76 12.41 -6.64
CA GLY A 766 -6.58 12.41 -7.51
C GLY A 766 -5.25 12.27 -6.78
N TRP A 767 -5.27 11.99 -5.48
CA TRP A 767 -4.07 11.60 -4.76
C TRP A 767 -3.52 10.26 -5.29
N ARG A 768 -2.23 10.03 -5.03
CA ARG A 768 -1.50 8.81 -5.39
C ARG A 768 -0.90 8.18 -4.15
N SER A 769 -0.86 6.87 -4.10
CA SER A 769 -0.10 6.14 -3.07
C SER A 769 1.17 5.52 -3.66
N VAL A 770 2.00 4.96 -2.80
CA VAL A 770 3.24 4.24 -3.15
C VAL A 770 3.27 2.91 -2.42
N TYR A 771 3.69 1.86 -3.11
CA TYR A 771 4.04 0.58 -2.48
C TYR A 771 5.54 0.50 -2.24
N CYS A 772 5.96 0.26 -0.99
CA CYS A 772 7.36 0.10 -0.61
C CYS A 772 7.62 -1.33 -0.11
N CYS A 773 8.56 -2.04 -0.75
CA CYS A 773 8.96 -3.39 -0.38
C CYS A 773 10.46 -3.44 -0.06
N PRO A 774 10.87 -3.09 1.17
CA PRO A 774 12.27 -3.23 1.60
C PRO A 774 12.69 -4.71 1.68
N LYS A 775 14.02 -4.95 1.61
CA LYS A 775 14.62 -6.29 1.71
C LYS A 775 14.20 -7.00 3.01
N ARG A 776 14.47 -6.36 4.16
CA ARG A 776 13.90 -6.74 5.45
C ARG A 776 12.49 -6.18 5.54
N ALA A 777 11.50 -7.04 5.72
CA ALA A 777 10.10 -6.63 5.85
C ALA A 777 9.94 -5.55 6.94
N ALA A 778 9.36 -4.40 6.57
CA ALA A 778 9.21 -3.25 7.47
C ALA A 778 8.45 -3.58 8.75
N PHE A 779 7.27 -4.16 8.57
CA PHE A 779 6.35 -4.53 9.63
C PHE A 779 6.09 -6.02 9.62
N LYS A 780 6.00 -6.60 10.81
CA LYS A 780 5.58 -7.98 11.04
C LYS A 780 4.48 -8.00 12.09
N GLY A 781 3.57 -8.96 12.00
CA GLY A 781 2.53 -9.16 13.01
C GLY A 781 2.13 -10.63 13.21
N SER A 782 1.13 -10.87 14.03
CA SER A 782 0.68 -12.23 14.38
C SER A 782 -0.47 -12.71 13.47
N ALA A 783 -0.28 -13.82 12.77
CA ALA A 783 -1.35 -14.42 11.95
C ALA A 783 -2.38 -15.18 12.80
N PRO A 784 -3.66 -15.25 12.39
CA PRO A 784 -4.64 -16.16 13.00
C PRO A 784 -4.19 -17.62 12.88
N ILE A 785 -4.04 -18.29 14.01
CA ILE A 785 -3.43 -19.64 14.10
C ILE A 785 -4.38 -20.74 13.58
N ASN A 786 -5.68 -20.61 13.83
CA ASN A 786 -6.69 -21.61 13.45
C ASN A 786 -7.60 -21.16 12.29
N LEU A 787 -8.19 -22.14 11.59
CA LEU A 787 -9.04 -21.92 10.42
C LEU A 787 -10.33 -21.14 10.73
N SER A 788 -10.92 -21.33 11.92
CA SER A 788 -12.17 -20.66 12.29
C SER A 788 -11.99 -19.14 12.36
N ASP A 789 -10.95 -18.70 13.07
CA ASP A 789 -10.67 -17.27 13.25
C ASP A 789 -10.20 -16.63 11.93
N ARG A 790 -9.47 -17.39 11.10
CA ARG A 790 -9.14 -16.99 9.72
C ARG A 790 -10.38 -16.84 8.82
N LEU A 791 -11.35 -17.75 8.89
CA LEU A 791 -12.61 -17.63 8.14
C LEU A 791 -13.49 -16.49 8.66
N HIS A 792 -13.54 -16.25 9.98
CA HIS A 792 -14.22 -15.08 10.54
C HIS A 792 -13.56 -13.75 10.14
N GLN A 793 -12.23 -13.70 9.99
CA GLN A 793 -11.53 -12.54 9.43
C GLN A 793 -11.95 -12.28 7.98
N VAL A 794 -11.94 -13.32 7.13
CA VAL A 794 -12.35 -13.22 5.72
C VAL A 794 -13.84 -12.89 5.57
N LEU A 795 -14.71 -13.41 6.45
CA LEU A 795 -16.14 -13.05 6.52
C LEU A 795 -16.31 -11.55 6.76
N ARG A 796 -15.54 -10.94 7.68
CA ARG A 796 -15.58 -9.50 7.96
C ARG A 796 -15.14 -8.67 6.75
N TRP A 797 -14.08 -9.08 6.05
CA TRP A 797 -13.63 -8.41 4.82
C TRP A 797 -14.67 -8.47 3.71
N ALA A 798 -15.27 -9.65 3.48
CA ALA A 798 -16.30 -9.83 2.48
C ALA A 798 -17.59 -9.06 2.82
N LEU A 799 -17.97 -8.98 4.11
CA LEU A 799 -19.13 -8.22 4.55
C LEU A 799 -18.94 -6.71 4.35
N GLY A 800 -17.80 -6.15 4.76
CA GLY A 800 -17.49 -4.74 4.53
C GLY A 800 -17.43 -4.38 3.04
N SER A 801 -16.91 -5.28 2.20
CA SER A 801 -16.93 -5.17 0.74
C SER A 801 -18.35 -5.07 0.17
N VAL A 802 -19.28 -5.91 0.65
CA VAL A 802 -20.71 -5.88 0.24
C VAL A 802 -21.41 -4.61 0.75
N GLU A 803 -21.10 -4.14 1.96
CA GLU A 803 -21.58 -2.85 2.48
C GLU A 803 -21.13 -1.69 1.57
N ILE A 804 -19.85 -1.65 1.16
CA ILE A 804 -19.33 -0.61 0.25
C ILE A 804 -20.03 -0.68 -1.11
N PHE A 805 -20.22 -1.88 -1.66
CA PHE A 805 -20.92 -2.08 -2.94
C PHE A 805 -22.35 -1.52 -2.94
N MET A 806 -23.08 -1.67 -1.83
CA MET A 806 -24.44 -1.13 -1.69
C MET A 806 -24.50 0.32 -1.18
N SER A 807 -23.36 0.88 -0.73
CA SER A 807 -23.30 2.25 -0.24
C SER A 807 -23.29 3.31 -1.36
N ARG A 808 -23.40 4.59 -0.97
CA ARG A 808 -23.14 5.75 -1.85
C ARG A 808 -21.78 5.67 -2.56
N HIS A 809 -20.80 4.98 -1.96
CA HIS A 809 -19.40 4.97 -2.38
C HIS A 809 -19.02 3.81 -3.31
N CYS A 810 -19.99 3.10 -3.90
CA CYS A 810 -19.69 2.03 -4.85
C CYS A 810 -18.87 2.51 -6.08
N PRO A 811 -17.74 1.88 -6.41
CA PRO A 811 -16.89 2.28 -7.55
C PRO A 811 -17.56 2.30 -8.93
N LEU A 812 -18.71 1.61 -9.08
CA LEU A 812 -19.49 1.56 -10.33
C LEU A 812 -20.19 2.88 -10.68
N TRP A 813 -20.58 3.70 -9.69
CA TRP A 813 -21.27 4.99 -9.93
C TRP A 813 -20.65 6.17 -9.16
N TYR A 814 -19.82 5.93 -8.15
CA TYR A 814 -19.20 7.00 -7.37
C TYR A 814 -18.09 7.74 -8.14
N ALA A 815 -18.09 9.07 -8.05
CA ALA A 815 -17.00 9.95 -8.50
C ALA A 815 -16.50 9.72 -9.94
N TRP A 816 -17.39 9.52 -10.92
CA TRP A 816 -17.01 9.47 -12.35
C TRP A 816 -16.47 10.81 -12.89
N GLY A 817 -16.82 11.94 -12.27
CA GLY A 817 -16.17 13.24 -12.51
C GLY A 817 -14.86 13.46 -11.72
N GLY A 818 -14.39 12.45 -10.98
CA GLY A 818 -13.16 12.51 -10.19
C GLY A 818 -11.89 12.26 -11.02
N LYS A 819 -10.74 12.21 -10.35
CA LYS A 819 -9.40 12.06 -10.99
C LYS A 819 -8.85 10.63 -10.93
N LEU A 820 -9.72 9.63 -10.67
CA LEU A 820 -9.36 8.20 -10.59
C LEU A 820 -9.09 7.62 -11.99
N LYS A 821 -7.96 6.92 -12.17
CA LYS A 821 -7.65 6.24 -13.45
C LYS A 821 -8.64 5.11 -13.75
N LEU A 822 -8.91 4.83 -15.03
CA LEU A 822 -9.85 3.77 -15.41
C LEU A 822 -9.40 2.38 -14.93
N LEU A 823 -8.13 2.04 -15.12
CA LEU A 823 -7.58 0.74 -14.71
C LEU A 823 -7.56 0.56 -13.18
N GLU A 824 -7.33 1.66 -12.45
CA GLU A 824 -7.46 1.74 -11.00
C GLU A 824 -8.91 1.54 -10.55
N ARG A 825 -9.88 2.15 -11.25
CA ARG A 825 -11.32 1.93 -11.01
C ARG A 825 -11.70 0.46 -11.22
N LEU A 826 -11.19 -0.20 -12.25
CA LEU A 826 -11.42 -1.63 -12.46
C LEU A 826 -10.85 -2.49 -11.31
N ALA A 827 -9.68 -2.13 -10.76
CA ALA A 827 -9.14 -2.78 -9.57
C ALA A 827 -10.02 -2.59 -8.32
N TYR A 828 -10.52 -1.37 -8.08
CA TYR A 828 -11.47 -1.12 -7.00
C TYR A 828 -12.80 -1.85 -7.21
N ILE A 829 -13.31 -1.94 -8.46
CA ILE A 829 -14.49 -2.75 -8.76
C ILE A 829 -14.21 -4.22 -8.40
N ASN A 830 -13.11 -4.81 -8.87
CA ASN A 830 -12.71 -6.19 -8.54
C ASN A 830 -12.69 -6.43 -7.02
N THR A 831 -12.00 -5.56 -6.28
CA THR A 831 -11.81 -5.67 -4.82
C THR A 831 -13.09 -5.40 -4.03
N ILE A 832 -14.13 -4.82 -4.64
CA ILE A 832 -15.45 -4.62 -4.01
C ILE A 832 -16.47 -5.70 -4.40
N VAL A 833 -16.39 -6.28 -5.61
CA VAL A 833 -17.35 -7.29 -6.09
C VAL A 833 -16.92 -8.74 -5.93
N TYR A 834 -15.67 -9.03 -5.52
CA TYR A 834 -15.18 -10.40 -5.35
C TYR A 834 -16.06 -11.33 -4.49
N PRO A 835 -16.79 -10.87 -3.44
CA PRO A 835 -17.62 -11.77 -2.65
C PRO A 835 -18.78 -12.36 -3.46
N PHE A 836 -19.31 -11.64 -4.45
CA PHE A 836 -20.43 -12.10 -5.28
C PHE A 836 -20.06 -13.28 -6.19
N THR A 837 -18.78 -13.45 -6.51
CA THR A 837 -18.27 -14.63 -7.23
C THR A 837 -18.48 -15.95 -6.44
N SER A 838 -18.73 -15.88 -5.12
CA SER A 838 -19.14 -17.05 -4.31
C SER A 838 -20.40 -17.76 -4.83
N ILE A 839 -21.38 -17.01 -5.35
CA ILE A 839 -22.65 -17.56 -5.80
C ILE A 839 -22.43 -18.43 -7.05
N ALA A 840 -21.68 -17.89 -8.03
CA ALA A 840 -21.27 -18.63 -9.21
C ALA A 840 -20.37 -19.83 -8.84
N LEU A 841 -19.44 -19.65 -7.90
CA LEU A 841 -18.54 -20.72 -7.45
C LEU A 841 -19.29 -21.87 -6.76
N LEU A 842 -20.24 -21.60 -5.87
CA LEU A 842 -21.06 -22.62 -5.21
C LEU A 842 -21.85 -23.44 -6.24
N ALA A 843 -22.52 -22.77 -7.17
CA ALA A 843 -23.25 -23.43 -8.24
C ALA A 843 -22.31 -24.30 -9.09
N TYR A 844 -21.18 -23.74 -9.54
CA TYR A 844 -20.20 -24.44 -10.38
C TYR A 844 -19.54 -25.63 -9.68
N CYS A 845 -19.27 -25.57 -8.38
CA CYS A 845 -18.74 -26.71 -7.60
C CYS A 845 -19.79 -27.80 -7.33
N THR A 846 -21.08 -27.49 -7.49
CA THR A 846 -22.20 -28.45 -7.33
C THR A 846 -22.49 -29.20 -8.64
N LEU A 847 -22.27 -28.55 -9.79
CA LEU A 847 -22.54 -29.08 -11.13
C LEU A 847 -21.93 -30.47 -11.43
N PRO A 848 -20.66 -30.79 -11.08
CA PRO A 848 -20.07 -32.09 -11.38
C PRO A 848 -20.78 -33.24 -10.68
N ALA A 849 -21.12 -33.07 -9.40
CA ALA A 849 -21.85 -34.07 -8.63
C ALA A 849 -23.24 -34.34 -9.23
N VAL A 850 -23.96 -33.29 -9.63
CA VAL A 850 -25.27 -33.44 -10.30
C VAL A 850 -25.14 -34.16 -11.65
N CYS A 851 -24.08 -33.90 -12.42
CA CYS A 851 -23.84 -34.59 -13.70
C CYS A 851 -23.47 -36.07 -13.53
N LEU A 852 -22.78 -36.42 -12.44
CA LEU A 852 -22.48 -37.81 -12.09
C LEU A 852 -23.76 -38.55 -11.65
N LEU A 853 -24.58 -37.93 -10.79
CA LEU A 853 -25.80 -38.55 -10.25
C LEU A 853 -26.95 -38.65 -11.26
N THR A 854 -27.09 -37.70 -12.19
CA THR A 854 -28.23 -37.67 -13.14
C THR A 854 -27.93 -38.31 -14.49
N GLY A 855 -26.71 -38.81 -14.72
CA GLY A 855 -26.27 -39.30 -16.04
C GLY A 855 -26.08 -38.22 -17.11
N LYS A 856 -26.64 -37.01 -16.93
CA LYS A 856 -26.55 -35.89 -17.87
C LYS A 856 -25.17 -35.23 -17.87
N PHE A 857 -24.87 -34.42 -18.90
CA PHE A 857 -23.62 -33.68 -19.01
C PHE A 857 -23.81 -32.26 -19.55
N ILE A 858 -22.94 -31.36 -19.12
CA ILE A 858 -23.03 -29.90 -19.33
C ILE A 858 -22.45 -29.44 -20.68
N VAL A 859 -21.58 -30.26 -21.26
CA VAL A 859 -20.89 -30.00 -22.52
C VAL A 859 -21.41 -31.02 -23.53
N PRO A 860 -21.84 -30.61 -24.74
CA PRO A 860 -22.20 -31.55 -25.81
C PRO A 860 -20.96 -32.33 -26.27
N THR A 861 -21.16 -33.36 -27.11
CA THR A 861 -20.04 -34.07 -27.74
C THR A 861 -19.15 -33.10 -28.51
N LEU A 862 -17.85 -33.08 -28.17
CA LEU A 862 -16.90 -32.12 -28.72
C LEU A 862 -16.43 -32.54 -30.12
N ASN A 863 -16.72 -31.71 -31.12
CA ASN A 863 -16.07 -31.82 -32.43
C ASN A 863 -14.55 -31.57 -32.30
N ASN A 864 -13.74 -32.06 -33.24
CA ASN A 864 -12.29 -31.90 -33.23
C ASN A 864 -11.85 -30.44 -33.04
N PHE A 865 -12.51 -29.50 -33.75
CA PHE A 865 -12.24 -28.06 -33.63
C PHE A 865 -12.59 -27.49 -32.25
N ALA A 866 -13.67 -27.96 -31.62
CA ALA A 866 -14.06 -27.54 -30.27
C ALA A 866 -13.03 -28.03 -29.22
N SER A 867 -12.58 -29.28 -29.36
CA SER A 867 -11.55 -29.87 -28.49
C SER A 867 -10.25 -29.06 -28.51
N ILE A 868 -9.84 -28.52 -29.67
CA ILE A 868 -8.67 -27.65 -29.79
C ILE A 868 -8.83 -26.37 -28.94
N TRP A 869 -10.00 -25.71 -28.96
CA TRP A 869 -10.22 -24.50 -28.16
C TRP A 869 -10.27 -24.78 -26.65
N PHE A 870 -10.82 -25.92 -26.22
CA PHE A 870 -10.77 -26.35 -24.82
C PHE A 870 -9.31 -26.59 -24.38
N MET A 871 -8.52 -27.32 -25.17
CA MET A 871 -7.11 -27.58 -24.88
C MET A 871 -6.26 -26.29 -24.89
N ALA A 872 -6.51 -25.38 -25.84
CA ALA A 872 -5.87 -24.07 -25.91
C ALA A 872 -6.20 -23.22 -24.68
N LEU A 873 -7.44 -23.28 -24.17
CA LEU A 873 -7.83 -22.59 -22.95
C LEU A 873 -7.04 -23.12 -21.75
N PHE A 874 -7.04 -24.44 -21.49
CA PHE A 874 -6.27 -25.03 -20.39
C PHE A 874 -4.77 -24.72 -20.47
N LEU A 875 -4.16 -24.86 -21.65
CA LEU A 875 -2.76 -24.52 -21.85
C LEU A 875 -2.49 -23.04 -21.61
N SER A 876 -3.35 -22.14 -22.11
CA SER A 876 -3.19 -20.70 -21.90
C SER A 876 -3.29 -20.31 -20.43
N ILE A 877 -4.14 -20.97 -19.63
CA ILE A 877 -4.24 -20.76 -18.18
C ILE A 877 -2.90 -21.11 -17.52
N ILE A 878 -2.39 -22.33 -17.76
CA ILE A 878 -1.13 -22.82 -17.17
C ILE A 878 0.06 -21.91 -17.55
N VAL A 879 0.19 -21.55 -18.82
CA VAL A 879 1.28 -20.68 -19.29
C VAL A 879 1.14 -19.26 -18.72
N THR A 880 -0.08 -18.74 -18.55
CA THR A 880 -0.30 -17.44 -17.87
C THR A 880 0.24 -17.51 -16.45
N SER A 881 -0.17 -18.52 -15.67
CA SER A 881 0.23 -18.67 -14.26
C SER A 881 1.74 -18.88 -14.11
N VAL A 882 2.38 -19.71 -14.95
CA VAL A 882 3.84 -19.90 -14.90
C VAL A 882 4.59 -18.60 -15.19
N LEU A 883 4.12 -17.78 -16.14
CA LEU A 883 4.71 -16.47 -16.42
C LEU A 883 4.45 -15.45 -15.29
N GLU A 884 3.27 -15.47 -14.66
CA GLU A 884 2.92 -14.63 -13.51
C GLU A 884 3.84 -14.91 -12.30
N LEU A 885 4.10 -16.18 -12.02
CA LEU A 885 5.01 -16.61 -10.97
C LEU A 885 6.47 -16.27 -11.28
N ARG A 886 6.88 -16.39 -12.56
CA ARG A 886 8.26 -16.10 -12.99
C ARG A 886 8.68 -14.65 -12.75
N TRP A 887 7.81 -13.67 -12.99
CA TRP A 887 8.17 -12.26 -12.75
C TRP A 887 7.99 -11.81 -11.30
N SER A 888 7.11 -12.47 -10.54
CA SER A 888 6.80 -12.10 -9.16
C SER A 888 7.70 -12.77 -8.11
N GLY A 889 8.33 -13.91 -8.44
CA GLY A 889 9.15 -14.69 -7.51
C GLY A 889 8.34 -15.52 -6.51
N VAL A 890 7.01 -15.62 -6.69
CA VAL A 890 6.14 -16.40 -5.81
C VAL A 890 6.27 -17.89 -6.11
N SER A 891 6.48 -18.71 -5.07
CA SER A 891 6.53 -20.17 -5.20
C SER A 891 5.19 -20.74 -5.70
N ILE A 892 5.23 -21.74 -6.60
CA ILE A 892 4.04 -22.42 -7.12
C ILE A 892 3.14 -22.99 -6.03
N GLU A 893 3.71 -23.50 -4.93
CA GLU A 893 2.93 -24.02 -3.81
C GLU A 893 2.12 -22.92 -3.10
N ALA A 894 2.71 -21.75 -2.87
CA ALA A 894 2.02 -20.65 -2.20
C ALA A 894 0.90 -20.08 -3.08
N TRP A 895 1.10 -20.07 -4.40
CA TRP A 895 0.05 -19.74 -5.36
C TRP A 895 -1.08 -20.79 -5.32
N TRP A 896 -0.76 -22.08 -5.38
CA TRP A 896 -1.77 -23.14 -5.30
C TRP A 896 -2.55 -23.11 -3.97
N ARG A 897 -1.86 -22.93 -2.84
CA ARG A 897 -2.51 -22.77 -1.52
C ARG A 897 -3.43 -21.54 -1.48
N ASN A 898 -3.07 -20.45 -2.15
CA ASN A 898 -3.92 -19.27 -2.31
C ASN A 898 -5.19 -19.58 -3.11
N GLU A 899 -5.08 -20.28 -4.24
CA GLU A 899 -6.24 -20.71 -5.04
C GLU A 899 -7.16 -21.67 -4.26
N GLN A 900 -6.60 -22.65 -3.55
CA GLN A 900 -7.37 -23.53 -2.66
C GLN A 900 -8.10 -22.73 -1.57
N PHE A 901 -7.43 -21.78 -0.93
CA PHE A 901 -8.04 -20.94 0.09
C PHE A 901 -9.09 -19.98 -0.48
N TRP A 902 -8.90 -19.47 -1.70
CA TRP A 902 -9.92 -18.69 -2.43
C TRP A 902 -11.18 -19.53 -2.69
N VAL A 903 -11.05 -20.79 -3.10
CA VAL A 903 -12.20 -21.69 -3.26
C VAL A 903 -12.90 -21.92 -1.92
N ILE A 904 -12.15 -22.27 -0.86
CA ILE A 904 -12.69 -22.52 0.49
C ILE A 904 -13.43 -21.29 1.02
N GLY A 905 -12.81 -20.11 0.98
CA GLY A 905 -13.41 -18.84 1.41
C GLY A 905 -14.62 -18.45 0.56
N GLY A 906 -14.55 -18.71 -0.75
CA GLY A 906 -15.64 -18.52 -1.70
C GLY A 906 -16.89 -19.32 -1.34
N VAL A 907 -16.77 -20.63 -1.15
CA VAL A 907 -17.93 -21.49 -0.82
C VAL A 907 -18.41 -21.36 0.64
N SER A 908 -17.64 -20.72 1.52
CA SER A 908 -17.99 -20.49 2.93
C SER A 908 -18.20 -19.01 3.27
N ALA A 909 -17.15 -18.33 3.73
CA ALA A 909 -17.20 -16.98 4.29
C ALA A 909 -17.79 -15.94 3.32
N HIS A 910 -17.42 -15.97 2.04
CA HIS A 910 -17.92 -15.01 1.05
C HIS A 910 -19.42 -15.20 0.80
N LEU A 911 -19.87 -16.46 0.69
CA LEU A 911 -21.28 -16.80 0.50
C LEU A 911 -22.15 -16.28 1.66
N PHE A 912 -21.75 -16.55 2.90
CA PHE A 912 -22.43 -16.03 4.09
C PHE A 912 -22.39 -14.50 4.15
N ALA A 913 -21.25 -13.87 3.80
CA ALA A 913 -21.12 -12.42 3.78
C ALA A 913 -22.08 -11.74 2.79
N VAL A 914 -22.28 -12.30 1.60
CA VAL A 914 -23.22 -11.74 0.61
C VAL A 914 -24.65 -11.80 1.14
N PHE A 915 -25.10 -12.94 1.66
CA PHE A 915 -26.45 -13.03 2.24
C PHE A 915 -26.63 -12.12 3.47
N GLN A 916 -25.65 -12.06 4.38
CA GLN A 916 -25.70 -11.19 5.55
C GLN A 916 -25.68 -9.70 5.17
N GLY A 917 -24.82 -9.29 4.23
CA GLY A 917 -24.74 -7.91 3.75
C GLY A 917 -26.01 -7.47 3.03
N LEU A 918 -26.60 -8.33 2.18
CA LEU A 918 -27.89 -8.07 1.55
C LEU A 918 -29.02 -7.93 2.59
N LEU A 919 -29.11 -8.83 3.56
CA LEU A 919 -30.10 -8.73 4.64
C LEU A 919 -29.91 -7.48 5.49
N LYS A 920 -28.67 -7.11 5.84
CA LYS A 920 -28.38 -5.89 6.61
C LYS A 920 -28.80 -4.63 5.87
N VAL A 921 -28.49 -4.52 4.57
CA VAL A 921 -28.85 -3.35 3.75
C VAL A 921 -30.36 -3.26 3.50
N LEU A 922 -31.04 -4.39 3.26
CA LEU A 922 -32.47 -4.41 2.92
C LEU A 922 -33.41 -4.39 4.14
N ALA A 923 -32.99 -4.95 5.27
CA ALA A 923 -33.82 -5.09 6.48
C ALA A 923 -33.29 -4.31 7.70
N GLY A 924 -32.17 -3.60 7.59
CA GLY A 924 -31.61 -2.77 8.67
C GLY A 924 -31.08 -3.54 9.89
N VAL A 925 -30.86 -4.86 9.77
CA VAL A 925 -30.45 -5.72 10.89
C VAL A 925 -28.96 -5.56 11.15
N ASP A 926 -28.60 -4.95 12.27
CA ASP A 926 -27.20 -4.82 12.70
C ASP A 926 -26.58 -6.16 13.09
N THR A 927 -25.57 -6.58 12.34
CA THR A 927 -24.76 -7.75 12.63
C THR A 927 -23.77 -7.45 13.76
N ASN A 928 -23.97 -8.07 14.93
CA ASN A 928 -23.03 -7.97 16.05
C ASN A 928 -21.61 -8.38 15.63
N PHE A 929 -20.64 -7.51 15.92
CA PHE A 929 -19.24 -7.67 15.51
C PHE A 929 -18.44 -8.36 16.61
N THR A 930 -17.94 -9.55 16.31
CA THR A 930 -16.98 -10.26 17.17
C THR A 930 -15.54 -9.96 16.71
N VAL A 931 -14.73 -9.47 17.65
CA VAL A 931 -13.27 -9.43 17.48
C VAL A 931 -12.75 -10.87 17.54
N THR A 932 -11.95 -11.26 16.56
CA THR A 932 -11.23 -12.54 16.58
C THR A 932 -10.08 -12.45 17.59
N ALA A 933 -10.10 -13.28 18.62
CA ALA A 933 -9.03 -13.34 19.62
C ALA A 933 -7.68 -13.67 18.96
N LYS A 934 -6.63 -12.94 19.34
CA LYS A 934 -5.25 -13.16 18.88
C LYS A 934 -4.39 -13.74 20.01
N THR A 935 -4.94 -14.73 20.71
CA THR A 935 -4.21 -15.52 21.70
C THR A 935 -3.53 -16.69 21.00
N GLY A 936 -2.22 -16.82 21.19
CA GLY A 936 -1.55 -18.11 21.15
C GLY A 936 -1.04 -18.37 22.56
N GLU A 937 -1.58 -19.37 23.24
CA GLU A 937 -0.97 -19.86 24.48
C GLU A 937 0.26 -20.72 24.13
N ASP A 938 1.30 -20.67 24.98
CA ASP A 938 2.59 -21.36 24.78
C ASP A 938 2.51 -22.90 24.92
N THR A 939 1.64 -23.53 24.12
CA THR A 939 1.62 -24.98 23.91
C THR A 939 1.94 -25.27 22.44
N GLU A 940 3.15 -25.79 22.20
CA GLU A 940 3.71 -26.03 20.86
C GLU A 940 2.68 -26.61 19.88
N PHE A 941 2.18 -25.75 18.98
CA PHE A 941 1.29 -26.09 17.87
C PHE A 941 -0.06 -26.76 18.24
N GLY A 942 -0.40 -26.96 19.51
CA GLY A 942 -1.60 -27.68 19.95
C GLY A 942 -2.90 -27.05 19.46
N GLU A 943 -3.01 -25.72 19.58
CA GLU A 943 -4.19 -24.96 19.15
C GLU A 943 -4.37 -24.90 17.63
N LEU A 944 -3.31 -25.13 16.85
CA LEU A 944 -3.32 -25.18 15.39
C LEU A 944 -4.17 -26.35 14.84
N TYR A 945 -4.44 -27.35 15.69
CA TYR A 945 -5.28 -28.51 15.42
C TYR A 945 -6.67 -28.44 16.11
N LEU A 946 -6.97 -27.38 16.87
CA LEU A 946 -8.29 -27.19 17.49
C LEU A 946 -9.33 -26.73 16.46
N PHE A 947 -9.97 -27.70 15.82
CA PHE A 947 -11.11 -27.48 14.95
C PHE A 947 -12.33 -26.97 15.76
N LYS A 948 -12.56 -25.66 15.74
CA LYS A 948 -13.80 -25.02 16.22
C LYS A 948 -14.87 -25.16 15.13
N TRP A 949 -15.94 -25.93 15.40
CA TRP A 949 -17.05 -26.09 14.46
C TRP A 949 -17.87 -24.80 14.37
N THR A 950 -18.07 -24.27 13.16
CA THR A 950 -18.91 -23.09 12.90
C THR A 950 -19.85 -23.33 11.73
N THR A 951 -20.94 -22.56 11.65
CA THR A 951 -21.94 -22.65 10.56
C THR A 951 -21.34 -22.37 9.18
N LEU A 952 -20.24 -21.61 9.12
CA LEU A 952 -19.48 -21.34 7.89
C LEU A 952 -18.96 -22.62 7.22
N LEU A 953 -18.78 -23.71 7.98
CA LEU A 953 -18.18 -24.96 7.49
C LEU A 953 -19.22 -25.92 6.88
N ILE A 954 -20.51 -25.60 6.99
CA ILE A 954 -21.60 -26.44 6.45
C ILE A 954 -21.51 -26.56 4.91
N PRO A 955 -21.44 -25.47 4.11
CA PRO A 955 -21.41 -25.61 2.65
C PRO A 955 -20.16 -26.34 2.10
N PRO A 956 -18.92 -26.08 2.56
CA PRO A 956 -17.74 -26.88 2.17
C PRO A 956 -17.90 -28.37 2.46
N THR A 957 -18.45 -28.71 3.64
CA THR A 957 -18.64 -30.11 4.05
C THR A 957 -19.68 -30.79 3.17
N THR A 958 -20.82 -30.14 2.91
CA THR A 958 -21.86 -30.63 2.00
C THR A 958 -21.33 -30.82 0.58
N LEU A 959 -20.54 -29.88 0.05
CA LEU A 959 -19.94 -30.00 -1.29
C LEU A 959 -18.99 -31.19 -1.43
N ILE A 960 -18.16 -31.47 -0.43
CA ILE A 960 -17.27 -32.64 -0.42
C ILE A 960 -18.12 -33.92 -0.42
N ILE A 961 -19.08 -34.04 0.49
CA ILE A 961 -19.93 -35.24 0.60
C ILE A 961 -20.69 -35.47 -0.72
N LEU A 962 -21.29 -34.43 -1.29
CA LEU A 962 -22.04 -34.51 -2.55
C LEU A 962 -21.15 -34.97 -3.72
N ASN A 963 -19.95 -34.39 -3.87
CA ASN A 963 -19.02 -34.79 -4.94
C ASN A 963 -18.46 -36.20 -4.72
N MET A 964 -18.14 -36.61 -3.48
CA MET A 964 -17.70 -37.98 -3.16
C MET A 964 -18.78 -39.02 -3.47
N VAL A 965 -20.03 -38.78 -3.06
CA VAL A 965 -21.17 -39.64 -3.38
C VAL A 965 -21.41 -39.69 -4.90
N GLY A 966 -21.32 -38.54 -5.58
CA GLY A 966 -21.41 -38.47 -7.04
C GLY A 966 -20.34 -39.31 -7.74
N VAL A 967 -19.08 -39.24 -7.29
CA VAL A 967 -17.97 -40.04 -7.85
C VAL A 967 -18.25 -41.54 -7.68
N VAL A 968 -18.64 -41.99 -6.48
CA VAL A 968 -18.93 -43.42 -6.23
C VAL A 968 -20.11 -43.90 -7.08
N ALA A 969 -21.20 -43.13 -7.13
CA ALA A 969 -22.38 -43.47 -7.93
C ALA A 969 -22.06 -43.52 -9.44
N GLY A 970 -21.38 -42.51 -9.98
CA GLY A 970 -21.03 -42.43 -11.40
C GLY A 970 -20.06 -43.52 -11.86
N VAL A 971 -19.09 -43.89 -11.01
CA VAL A 971 -18.19 -45.04 -11.27
C VAL A 971 -18.98 -46.36 -11.23
N SER A 972 -19.87 -46.54 -10.26
CA SER A 972 -20.69 -47.76 -10.15
C SER A 972 -21.66 -47.92 -11.33
N ASP A 973 -22.26 -46.84 -11.83
CA ASP A 973 -23.13 -46.87 -13.02
C ASP A 973 -22.34 -47.23 -14.29
N ALA A 974 -21.18 -46.62 -14.50
CA ALA A 974 -20.32 -46.88 -15.66
C ALA A 974 -19.75 -48.32 -15.70
N ILE A 975 -19.49 -48.92 -14.54
CA ILE A 975 -19.08 -50.33 -14.44
C ILE A 975 -20.21 -51.27 -14.92
N ASN A 976 -21.48 -50.94 -14.62
CA ASN A 976 -22.62 -51.76 -15.03
C ASN A 976 -23.04 -51.52 -16.50
N ASN A 977 -22.90 -50.30 -17.00
CA ASN A 977 -23.27 -49.92 -18.37
C ASN A 977 -22.17 -50.22 -19.42
N GLY A 978 -21.03 -50.76 -19.00
CA GLY A 978 -19.95 -51.23 -19.87
C GLY A 978 -19.07 -50.13 -20.48
N TYR A 979 -18.06 -50.55 -21.26
CA TYR A 979 -16.96 -49.69 -21.72
C TYR A 979 -17.38 -48.43 -22.52
N GLY A 980 -18.54 -48.44 -23.18
CA GLY A 980 -19.04 -47.28 -23.92
C GLY A 980 -19.33 -46.03 -23.06
N SER A 981 -19.52 -46.21 -21.75
CA SER A 981 -19.82 -45.12 -20.80
C SER A 981 -18.58 -44.36 -20.30
N TRP A 982 -17.37 -44.89 -20.51
CA TRP A 982 -16.15 -44.42 -19.84
C TRP A 982 -15.64 -43.07 -20.36
N GLY A 983 -15.86 -42.74 -21.63
CA GLY A 983 -15.46 -41.45 -22.21
C GLY A 983 -16.18 -40.27 -21.54
N PRO A 984 -17.52 -40.22 -21.55
CA PRO A 984 -18.29 -39.21 -20.83
C PRO A 984 -18.06 -39.20 -19.31
N LEU A 985 -17.79 -40.36 -18.70
CA LEU A 985 -17.45 -40.45 -17.28
C LEU A 985 -16.17 -39.68 -16.95
N PHE A 986 -15.10 -39.81 -17.75
CA PHE A 986 -13.81 -39.18 -17.48
C PHE A 986 -13.92 -37.66 -17.33
N GLY A 987 -14.67 -36.99 -18.21
CA GLY A 987 -14.90 -35.54 -18.13
C GLY A 987 -15.64 -35.12 -16.86
N LYS A 988 -16.64 -35.90 -16.43
CA LYS A 988 -17.38 -35.65 -15.18
C LYS A 988 -16.51 -35.85 -13.94
N LEU A 989 -15.74 -36.94 -13.91
CA LEU A 989 -14.82 -37.25 -12.82
C LEU A 989 -13.71 -36.20 -12.70
N PHE A 990 -13.16 -35.71 -13.81
CA PHE A 990 -12.16 -34.64 -13.81
C PHE A 990 -12.64 -33.38 -13.06
N PHE A 991 -13.86 -32.91 -13.35
CA PHE A 991 -14.42 -31.74 -12.66
C PHE A 991 -14.75 -32.01 -11.18
N ALA A 992 -15.28 -33.19 -10.86
CA ALA A 992 -15.54 -33.56 -9.45
C ALA A 992 -14.23 -33.66 -8.64
N PHE A 993 -13.18 -34.23 -9.24
CA PHE A 993 -11.86 -34.33 -8.61
C PHE A 993 -11.20 -32.96 -8.44
N TRP A 994 -11.37 -32.03 -9.40
CA TRP A 994 -10.96 -30.64 -9.24
C TRP A 994 -11.57 -30.00 -7.98
N VAL A 995 -12.88 -30.16 -7.75
CA VAL A 995 -13.54 -29.65 -6.52
C VAL A 995 -12.96 -30.29 -5.26
N ILE A 996 -12.82 -31.62 -5.25
CA ILE A 996 -12.32 -32.37 -4.09
C ILE A 996 -10.87 -31.97 -3.76
N VAL A 997 -10.00 -31.79 -4.75
CA VAL A 997 -8.60 -31.37 -4.56
C VAL A 997 -8.48 -29.93 -4.04
N HIS A 998 -9.36 -29.01 -4.46
CA HIS A 998 -9.35 -27.64 -3.94
C HIS A 998 -9.87 -27.58 -2.49
N LEU A 999 -10.83 -28.42 -2.12
CA LEU A 999 -11.34 -28.53 -0.75
C LEU A 999 -10.53 -29.51 0.13
N TYR A 1000 -9.52 -30.20 -0.40
CA TYR A 1000 -8.70 -31.16 0.34
C TYR A 1000 -7.98 -30.57 1.57
N PRO A 1001 -7.41 -29.34 1.56
CA PRO A 1001 -6.83 -28.75 2.77
C PRO A 1001 -7.87 -28.55 3.89
N PHE A 1002 -9.12 -28.23 3.54
CA PHE A 1002 -10.22 -28.15 4.49
C PHE A 1002 -10.57 -29.54 5.05
N LEU A 1003 -10.67 -30.56 4.19
CA LEU A 1003 -10.89 -31.95 4.64
C LEU A 1003 -9.78 -32.43 5.58
N LYS A 1004 -8.51 -32.17 5.25
CA LYS A 1004 -7.35 -32.45 6.11
C LYS A 1004 -7.39 -31.67 7.43
N GLY A 1005 -7.96 -30.46 7.42
CA GLY A 1005 -8.24 -29.67 8.63
C GLY A 1005 -9.31 -30.32 9.53
N LEU A 1006 -10.43 -30.77 8.96
CA LEU A 1006 -11.50 -31.50 9.67
C LEU A 1006 -10.98 -32.83 10.27
N MET A 1007 -10.16 -33.57 9.51
CA MET A 1007 -9.53 -34.81 9.96
C MET A 1007 -8.40 -34.59 10.99
N GLY A 1008 -7.89 -33.36 11.11
CA GLY A 1008 -6.73 -33.03 11.95
C GLY A 1008 -6.92 -33.23 13.46
N ARG A 1009 -8.14 -33.53 13.92
CA ARG A 1009 -8.47 -33.76 15.34
C ARG A 1009 -8.20 -35.19 15.83
N GLN A 1010 -7.72 -36.09 14.96
CA GLN A 1010 -7.49 -37.50 15.32
C GLN A 1010 -6.07 -37.96 15.00
N ASN A 1011 -5.15 -37.73 15.93
CA ASN A 1011 -3.85 -38.42 15.99
C ASN A 1011 -4.01 -39.92 16.40
N ARG A 1012 -5.12 -40.55 15.98
CA ARG A 1012 -5.62 -41.85 16.45
C ARG A 1012 -6.53 -42.61 15.48
N THR A 1013 -7.15 -41.94 14.50
CA THR A 1013 -7.65 -42.64 13.31
C THR A 1013 -6.53 -42.58 12.27
N PRO A 1014 -5.80 -43.68 12.02
CA PRO A 1014 -4.83 -43.66 10.94
C PRO A 1014 -5.59 -43.41 9.64
N THR A 1015 -4.96 -42.71 8.69
CA THR A 1015 -5.55 -42.42 7.36
C THR A 1015 -6.08 -43.69 6.68
N ILE A 1016 -5.47 -44.82 7.01
CA ILE A 1016 -5.89 -46.21 6.79
C ILE A 1016 -7.38 -46.44 7.08
N VAL A 1017 -7.93 -46.04 8.23
CA VAL A 1017 -9.37 -46.25 8.57
C VAL A 1017 -10.29 -45.52 7.59
N VAL A 1018 -9.91 -44.32 7.12
CA VAL A 1018 -10.69 -43.55 6.14
C VAL A 1018 -10.55 -44.15 4.73
N LEU A 1019 -9.37 -44.66 4.37
CA LEU A 1019 -9.18 -45.43 3.15
C LEU A 1019 -10.03 -46.72 3.16
N TRP A 1020 -10.07 -47.44 4.29
CA TRP A 1020 -10.93 -48.62 4.47
C TRP A 1020 -12.42 -48.28 4.46
N SER A 1021 -12.86 -47.16 5.06
CA SER A 1021 -14.28 -46.78 5.01
C SER A 1021 -14.71 -46.34 3.62
N ILE A 1022 -13.86 -45.65 2.86
CA ILE A 1022 -14.09 -45.35 1.44
C ILE A 1022 -14.14 -46.64 0.62
N LEU A 1023 -13.21 -47.58 0.85
CA LEU A 1023 -13.17 -48.87 0.15
C LEU A 1023 -14.44 -49.70 0.46
N LEU A 1024 -14.80 -49.84 1.74
CA LEU A 1024 -16.02 -50.53 2.17
C LEU A 1024 -17.29 -49.87 1.62
N ALA A 1025 -17.36 -48.53 1.59
CA ALA A 1025 -18.47 -47.81 0.97
C ALA A 1025 -18.55 -48.07 -0.54
N SER A 1026 -17.40 -48.09 -1.25
CA SER A 1026 -17.37 -48.41 -2.67
C SER A 1026 -17.80 -49.85 -2.97
N ILE A 1027 -17.39 -50.82 -2.14
CA ILE A 1027 -17.84 -52.21 -2.22
C ILE A 1027 -19.34 -52.30 -1.93
N PHE A 1028 -19.83 -51.63 -0.90
CA PHE A 1028 -21.26 -51.59 -0.56
C PHE A 1028 -22.09 -50.99 -1.70
N SER A 1029 -21.65 -49.90 -2.33
CA SER A 1029 -22.33 -49.31 -3.49
C SER A 1029 -22.32 -50.25 -4.70
N LEU A 1030 -21.20 -50.90 -5.02
CA LEU A 1030 -21.11 -51.88 -6.11
C LEU A 1030 -22.03 -53.09 -5.86
N VAL A 1031 -22.07 -53.59 -4.62
CA VAL A 1031 -22.96 -54.67 -4.20
C VAL A 1031 -24.42 -54.22 -4.26
N TRP A 1032 -24.74 -53.02 -3.78
CA TRP A 1032 -26.08 -52.45 -3.85
C TRP A 1032 -26.59 -52.39 -5.29
N VAL A 1033 -25.87 -51.72 -6.20
CA VAL A 1033 -26.33 -51.55 -7.60
C VAL A 1033 -26.41 -52.89 -8.34
N ARG A 1034 -25.62 -53.90 -7.95
CA ARG A 1034 -25.70 -55.26 -8.50
C ARG A 1034 -26.88 -56.09 -7.95
N ILE A 1035 -27.33 -55.79 -6.73
CA ILE A 1035 -28.47 -56.47 -6.07
C ILE A 1035 -29.79 -55.73 -6.33
N ASP A 1036 -29.75 -54.42 -6.62
CA ASP A 1036 -30.90 -53.51 -6.58
C ASP A 1036 -32.11 -54.05 -7.37
N PRO A 1037 -33.21 -54.45 -6.68
CA PRO A 1037 -34.38 -55.02 -7.34
C PRO A 1037 -35.23 -53.96 -8.06
N PHE A 1038 -34.92 -52.67 -7.92
CA PHE A 1038 -35.69 -51.56 -8.51
C PHE A 1038 -35.16 -51.08 -9.85
N LEU A 1039 -33.96 -51.50 -10.28
CA LEU A 1039 -33.55 -51.32 -11.67
C LEU A 1039 -34.36 -52.27 -12.57
N PRO A 1040 -34.98 -51.76 -13.67
CA PRO A 1040 -35.68 -52.63 -14.61
C PRO A 1040 -34.65 -53.56 -15.26
N LYS A 1041 -34.67 -54.85 -14.88
CA LYS A 1041 -33.89 -55.90 -15.53
C LYS A 1041 -34.00 -55.72 -17.04
N GLN A 1042 -32.86 -55.58 -17.73
CA GLN A 1042 -32.87 -55.45 -19.18
C GLN A 1042 -33.61 -56.65 -19.77
N LYS A 1043 -34.84 -56.42 -20.23
CA LYS A 1043 -35.47 -57.33 -21.17
C LYS A 1043 -34.64 -57.21 -22.43
N GLY A 1044 -33.94 -58.29 -22.77
CA GLY A 1044 -33.30 -58.42 -24.07
C GLY A 1044 -34.31 -58.22 -25.20
N PRO A 1045 -33.86 -58.14 -26.46
CA PRO A 1045 -34.76 -57.99 -27.60
C PRO A 1045 -35.87 -59.03 -27.52
N ILE A 1046 -37.10 -58.64 -27.84
CA ILE A 1046 -38.27 -59.52 -27.78
C ILE A 1046 -38.07 -60.65 -28.79
N LEU A 1047 -37.59 -61.79 -28.31
CA LEU A 1047 -37.40 -63.01 -29.10
C LEU A 1047 -38.79 -63.55 -29.47
N LYS A 1048 -39.29 -63.18 -30.66
CA LYS A 1048 -40.36 -63.94 -31.30
C LYS A 1048 -39.82 -65.31 -31.68
N GLN A 1049 -40.53 -66.37 -31.29
CA GLN A 1049 -40.36 -67.70 -31.89
C GLN A 1049 -40.48 -67.56 -33.42
N CYS A 1050 -39.46 -68.03 -34.16
CA CYS A 1050 -39.44 -67.92 -35.61
C CYS A 1050 -40.39 -68.91 -36.33
N GLY A 1051 -41.08 -69.78 -35.59
CA GLY A 1051 -42.03 -70.75 -36.14
C GLY A 1051 -41.39 -71.93 -36.88
N VAL A 1052 -40.08 -72.11 -36.77
CA VAL A 1052 -39.34 -73.23 -37.36
C VAL A 1052 -38.93 -74.21 -36.27
N GLU A 1053 -39.38 -75.45 -36.36
CA GLU A 1053 -38.73 -76.59 -35.69
C GLU A 1053 -37.49 -76.95 -36.52
N CYS A 1054 -36.37 -76.29 -36.19
CA CYS A 1054 -34.99 -76.44 -36.70
C CYS A 1054 -34.81 -76.96 -38.14
#